data_AF-A0A261CJF7-F1
#
_entry.id   AF-A0A261CJF7-F1
#
_cell.length_a   1.000
_cell.length_b   1.000
_cell.length_c   1.000
_cell.angle_alpha   90.00
_cell.angle_beta   90.00
_cell.angle_gamma   90.00
#
_symmetry.space_group_name_H-M   'P 1'
#
loop_
_entity.id
_entity.type
_entity.pdbx_description
1 polymer ?
#
loop_
_entity_poly.entity_id
_entity_poly.type
_entity_poly.pdbx_seq_one_letter_code
_entity_poly.pdbx_strand_id
1 'polypeptide(L)'
;MLHVDRVDSLLAEIVHISASGLNLFQCYKFQLRLNYKHGTLQSYCVIQSDKDGKIDLVKDKPIRGTYHGKCIHMLIRWVCFFQFSSLTSLALVIWSLISESEEILDEVNLKKHWAHPLVTQITVSQDGLYGTIFKPPGPGPFPCIIDIPGISGRISKTHSAVLSSEGFLVYTFAAFDYKDLPKKLQDVDIELYSRHIKFVQSLPYCSNKIALYGLSLSGTIANYLSTKHPEITAVVSVNGPEAFYRPIAVFKENGKAMDCEEFDGSLSEKLHGVIKQKRAFLDVFSRLKPETSIKWEQISKKIRFRLVGSMDDWIICGVTNCLHIRDNLLKTGHKVEIELVPAGHTLLVPYSPHQALAYNKFHKLCLGSGGETTLNNKSGEKVWNNHLKFLKRHLGTPERIPDYQREDVIELPRKVITSKLTPLQCYTFLLRLNHEGKMLRSYCVIKSDKNGTIDLSRDAPVRGTYHEVDSMGLFRTVELTDDVTLGTYVSNPMATPFFYKLQSWIYPKEDIHDRIIQVDIAQDGMYGVVFKPPGAGPFPCIIDIQGVSGRLTKGHSSVLSAEGFMVCTFATFRYEDLPEKLQDVDIEVFSKHLRYVQSLPYCSDKIALFGLSLGGTIVNYLASKHPELTAVVSINGPESFYSPTGVFKENGKPMRCEKIDESLPVPINGVYKQAPMFLETFSKLNPETSIKWSEISKNIAFRLVTSIDDWMLCGVTHSIRNRENLSKTGHNVEIELVPGGHFIHVPYFPYHYLYAYSSEMYLGFGGDRNPHTKSQVKVWNNHLKFLKKHLGTPAKLPDYDRETNVEFPGEMNSKL
;
A
#
# COMPACT_ATOMS: atom_id res chain seq x y z
N MET A 1 -2.19 -17.78 -30.92
CA MET A 1 -1.10 -16.97 -30.37
C MET A 1 -1.36 -15.49 -30.56
N LEU A 2 -1.07 -14.73 -29.51
CA LEU A 2 -1.16 -13.28 -29.39
C LEU A 2 0.00 -12.62 -30.14
N HIS A 3 -0.27 -11.52 -30.82
CA HIS A 3 0.71 -10.73 -31.57
C HIS A 3 0.54 -9.25 -31.25
N VAL A 4 1.64 -8.59 -30.89
CA VAL A 4 1.70 -7.14 -30.68
C VAL A 4 2.78 -6.58 -31.59
N ASP A 5 2.44 -5.58 -32.40
CA ASP A 5 3.34 -5.01 -33.41
C ASP A 5 4.58 -4.32 -32.81
N ARG A 6 4.44 -3.71 -31.63
CA ARG A 6 5.51 -3.06 -30.88
C ARG A 6 5.35 -3.36 -29.40
N VAL A 7 6.25 -4.18 -28.88
CA VAL A 7 6.30 -4.48 -27.45
C VAL A 7 7.02 -3.40 -26.65
N ASP A 8 7.93 -2.65 -27.29
CA ASP A 8 8.56 -1.45 -26.74
C ASP A 8 8.10 -0.17 -27.44
N SER A 9 7.39 0.71 -26.73
CA SER A 9 6.86 1.95 -27.31
C SER A 9 6.81 3.14 -26.37
N LEU A 10 6.68 4.34 -26.92
CA LEU A 10 6.32 5.52 -26.12
C LEU A 10 4.88 5.40 -25.60
N LEU A 11 4.58 6.10 -24.50
CA LEU A 11 3.26 6.09 -23.88
C LEU A 11 2.17 6.54 -24.85
N ALA A 12 2.42 7.63 -25.57
CA ALA A 12 1.49 8.20 -26.55
C ALA A 12 1.47 7.46 -27.90
N GLU A 13 2.33 6.46 -28.11
CA GLU A 13 2.29 5.65 -29.33
C GLU A 13 1.20 4.58 -29.25
N ILE A 14 0.45 4.43 -30.34
CA ILE A 14 -0.52 3.35 -30.52
C ILE A 14 0.24 2.03 -30.77
N VAL A 15 -0.27 0.95 -30.18
CA VAL A 15 0.18 -0.42 -30.44
C VAL A 15 -0.99 -1.22 -31.03
N HIS A 16 -0.69 -2.07 -32.00
CA HIS A 16 -1.64 -2.93 -32.67
C HIS A 16 -1.55 -4.35 -32.11
N ILE A 17 -2.69 -4.87 -31.66
CA ILE A 17 -2.80 -6.16 -30.98
C ILE A 17 -3.74 -7.04 -31.79
N SER A 18 -3.33 -8.28 -32.01
CA SER A 18 -4.11 -9.29 -32.73
C SER A 18 -3.83 -10.68 -32.15
N ALA A 19 -4.64 -11.66 -32.49
CA ALA A 19 -4.40 -13.06 -32.20
C ALA A 19 -4.79 -13.91 -33.42
N SER A 20 -4.08 -15.02 -33.62
CA SER A 20 -4.32 -15.94 -34.73
C SER A 20 -4.11 -17.40 -34.30
N GLY A 21 -4.61 -18.36 -35.10
CA GLY A 21 -4.55 -19.77 -34.74
C GLY A 21 -5.51 -20.14 -33.61
N LEU A 22 -6.64 -19.43 -33.54
CA LEU A 22 -7.71 -19.66 -32.57
C LEU A 22 -8.75 -20.63 -33.16
N ASN A 23 -9.51 -21.29 -32.29
CA ASN A 23 -10.69 -22.04 -32.72
C ASN A 23 -11.70 -21.08 -33.34
N LEU A 24 -12.38 -21.53 -34.40
CA LEU A 24 -13.27 -20.69 -35.20
C LEU A 24 -14.51 -20.27 -34.39
N PHE A 25 -14.90 -19.00 -34.48
CA PHE A 25 -16.11 -18.46 -33.86
C PHE A 25 -16.21 -18.70 -32.33
N GLN A 26 -15.08 -18.80 -31.64
CA GLN A 26 -15.01 -18.95 -30.18
C GLN A 26 -14.68 -17.61 -29.53
N CYS A 27 -15.16 -17.38 -28.30
CA CYS A 27 -14.86 -16.16 -27.57
C CYS A 27 -13.52 -16.26 -26.84
N TYR A 28 -12.74 -15.20 -26.92
CA TYR A 28 -11.46 -15.08 -26.22
C TYR A 28 -11.41 -13.79 -25.42
N LYS A 29 -10.92 -13.88 -24.20
CA LYS A 29 -10.72 -12.75 -23.30
C LYS A 29 -9.29 -12.23 -23.46
N PHE A 30 -9.16 -10.99 -23.90
CA PHE A 30 -7.92 -10.24 -23.87
C PHE A 30 -7.88 -9.45 -22.58
N GLN A 31 -6.90 -9.73 -21.73
CA GLN A 31 -6.74 -9.08 -20.43
C GLN A 31 -5.44 -8.27 -20.42
N LEU A 32 -5.54 -7.00 -20.06
CA LEU A 32 -4.45 -6.08 -19.83
C LEU A 32 -4.24 -5.92 -18.32
N ARG A 33 -3.01 -6.13 -17.84
CA ARG A 33 -2.60 -5.85 -16.46
C ARG A 33 -1.43 -4.87 -16.44
N LEU A 34 -1.56 -3.79 -15.68
CA LEU A 34 -0.47 -2.86 -15.37
C LEU A 34 -0.13 -3.02 -13.89
N ASN A 35 1.08 -3.51 -13.62
CA ASN A 35 1.59 -3.62 -12.26
C ASN A 35 2.38 -2.36 -11.92
N TYR A 36 2.08 -1.75 -10.78
CA TYR A 36 2.82 -0.60 -10.28
C TYR A 36 2.95 -0.65 -8.76
N LYS A 37 3.78 0.24 -8.19
CA LYS A 37 4.15 0.24 -6.77
C LYS A 37 3.00 0.36 -5.75
N HIS A 38 1.78 0.67 -6.17
CA HIS A 38 0.62 0.78 -5.27
C HIS A 38 -0.52 -0.17 -5.62
N GLY A 39 -0.30 -1.15 -6.50
CA GLY A 39 -1.27 -2.20 -6.81
C GLY A 39 -1.22 -2.68 -8.26
N THR A 40 -2.24 -3.43 -8.64
CA THR A 40 -2.45 -3.89 -10.02
C THR A 40 -3.67 -3.23 -10.59
N LEU A 41 -3.51 -2.68 -11.78
CA LEU A 41 -4.56 -2.09 -12.58
C LEU A 41 -4.89 -3.04 -13.72
N GLN A 42 -6.17 -3.22 -14.05
CA GLN A 42 -6.58 -4.18 -15.06
C GLN A 42 -7.73 -3.69 -15.95
N SER A 43 -7.72 -4.17 -17.19
CA SER A 43 -8.76 -3.99 -18.20
C SER A 43 -8.96 -5.29 -18.97
N TYR A 44 -10.15 -5.57 -19.50
CA TYR A 44 -10.34 -6.73 -20.36
C TYR A 44 -11.42 -6.49 -21.42
N CYS A 45 -11.32 -7.21 -22.52
CA CYS A 45 -12.40 -7.37 -23.49
C CYS A 45 -12.55 -8.82 -23.91
N VAL A 46 -13.75 -9.19 -24.33
CA VAL A 46 -14.05 -10.50 -24.92
C VAL A 46 -14.44 -10.28 -26.38
N ILE A 47 -13.74 -10.95 -27.28
CA ILE A 47 -13.95 -10.86 -28.73
C ILE A 47 -14.05 -12.28 -29.29
N GLN A 48 -14.95 -12.49 -30.26
CA GLN A 48 -15.08 -13.77 -30.96
C GLN A 48 -14.13 -13.80 -32.16
N SER A 49 -13.47 -14.94 -32.38
CA SER A 49 -12.62 -15.17 -33.55
C SER A 49 -13.43 -15.25 -34.84
N ASP A 50 -12.81 -14.84 -35.94
CA ASP A 50 -13.40 -14.95 -37.27
C ASP A 50 -13.35 -16.38 -37.84
N LYS A 51 -13.81 -16.53 -39.09
CA LYS A 51 -13.82 -17.80 -39.83
C LYS A 51 -12.41 -18.38 -40.10
N ASP A 52 -11.37 -17.56 -39.96
CA ASP A 52 -9.98 -17.93 -40.17
C ASP A 52 -9.23 -18.08 -38.82
N GLY A 53 -9.96 -18.04 -37.70
CA GLY A 53 -9.40 -18.18 -36.35
C GLY A 53 -8.57 -16.97 -35.93
N LYS A 54 -8.93 -15.77 -36.38
CA LYS A 54 -8.21 -14.51 -36.11
C LYS A 54 -9.07 -13.51 -35.35
N ILE A 55 -8.39 -12.67 -34.57
CA ILE A 55 -8.93 -11.48 -33.91
C ILE A 55 -7.94 -10.33 -34.10
N ASP A 56 -8.42 -9.15 -34.48
CA ASP A 56 -7.64 -7.91 -34.64
C ASP A 56 -8.34 -6.79 -33.84
N LEU A 57 -7.72 -6.33 -32.75
CA LEU A 57 -8.35 -5.37 -31.82
C LEU A 57 -8.59 -3.99 -32.45
N VAL A 58 -8.01 -3.71 -33.62
CA VAL A 58 -8.29 -2.48 -34.38
C VAL A 58 -9.61 -2.61 -35.12
N LYS A 59 -9.91 -3.80 -35.65
CA LYS A 59 -11.05 -4.03 -36.55
C LYS A 59 -12.26 -4.59 -35.81
N ASP A 60 -12.02 -5.45 -34.84
CA ASP A 60 -13.02 -6.25 -34.16
C ASP A 60 -13.54 -5.55 -32.91
N LYS A 61 -14.86 -5.60 -32.74
CA LYS A 61 -15.54 -4.94 -31.63
C LYS A 61 -15.67 -5.93 -30.47
N PRO A 62 -15.34 -5.53 -29.23
CA PRO A 62 -15.67 -6.30 -28.04
C PRO A 62 -17.17 -6.62 -27.97
N ILE A 63 -17.47 -7.87 -27.64
CA ILE A 63 -18.82 -8.34 -27.30
C ILE A 63 -19.18 -7.85 -25.90
N ARG A 64 -18.23 -7.95 -24.97
CA ARG A 64 -18.32 -7.47 -23.58
C ARG A 64 -16.93 -7.15 -23.02
N GLY A 65 -16.87 -6.42 -21.91
CA GLY A 65 -15.60 -6.07 -21.27
C GLY A 65 -15.69 -4.79 -20.45
N THR A 66 -14.53 -4.22 -20.15
CA THR A 66 -14.39 -2.93 -19.45
C THR A 66 -14.67 -1.71 -20.35
N TYR A 67 -14.91 -1.92 -21.65
CA TYR A 67 -15.27 -0.88 -22.64
C TYR A 67 -16.14 -1.42 -23.77
N HIS A 68 -16.69 -0.47 -24.54
CA HIS A 68 -17.46 -0.73 -25.74
C HIS A 68 -16.86 -0.01 -26.98
N GLY A 69 -16.87 -0.70 -28.13
CA GLY A 69 -16.44 -0.14 -29.43
C GLY A 69 -15.03 -0.56 -29.89
N LYS A 70 -14.66 -0.16 -31.10
CA LYS A 70 -13.38 -0.50 -31.76
C LYS A 70 -12.22 0.40 -31.28
N CYS A 71 -11.87 0.33 -30.00
CA CYS A 71 -10.75 1.11 -29.47
C CYS A 71 -9.93 0.33 -28.45
N ILE A 72 -8.63 0.27 -28.66
CA ILE A 72 -7.67 -0.20 -27.67
C ILE A 72 -7.55 0.89 -26.59
N HIS A 73 -8.17 0.69 -25.42
CA HIS A 73 -8.03 1.60 -24.29
C HIS A 73 -7.40 0.88 -23.09
N MET A 74 -6.39 1.50 -22.49
CA MET A 74 -5.99 1.19 -21.12
C MET A 74 -7.04 1.78 -20.18
N LEU A 75 -8.01 0.96 -19.77
CA LEU A 75 -9.11 1.40 -18.91
C LEU A 75 -8.80 1.01 -17.50
N ILE A 76 -8.65 1.99 -16.63
CA ILE A 76 -8.40 1.72 -15.23
C ILE A 76 -9.08 2.81 -14.40
N ARG A 77 -9.81 2.37 -13.37
CA ARG A 77 -10.45 3.23 -12.37
C ARG A 77 -9.41 3.58 -11.29
N TRP A 78 -8.98 4.83 -11.23
CA TRP A 78 -8.09 5.33 -10.16
C TRP A 78 -8.88 5.73 -8.90
N VAL A 79 -8.27 5.51 -7.73
CA VAL A 79 -8.66 6.11 -6.45
C VAL A 79 -7.39 6.49 -5.68
N CYS A 80 -6.77 7.63 -6.00
CA CYS A 80 -5.90 8.41 -5.10
C CYS A 80 -5.32 9.62 -5.83
N PHE A 81 -5.50 10.81 -5.25
CA PHE A 81 -4.92 12.07 -5.71
C PHE A 81 -4.03 12.57 -4.59
N PHE A 82 -2.72 12.35 -4.67
CA PHE A 82 -1.61 13.08 -4.01
C PHE A 82 -0.33 12.24 -4.09
N GLN A 83 0.17 12.01 -5.31
CA GLN A 83 1.61 11.80 -5.60
C GLN A 83 1.83 11.63 -7.11
N PHE A 84 1.73 12.73 -7.86
CA PHE A 84 2.27 12.80 -9.23
C PHE A 84 3.54 13.64 -9.19
N SER A 85 4.66 13.06 -8.73
CA SER A 85 5.94 13.79 -8.70
C SER A 85 7.18 12.98 -9.06
N SER A 86 7.07 11.74 -9.56
CA SER A 86 8.24 11.03 -10.11
C SER A 86 7.85 9.86 -11.00
N LEU A 87 7.91 10.01 -12.32
CA LEU A 87 7.71 8.93 -13.28
C LEU A 87 8.62 9.17 -14.49
N THR A 88 9.86 8.71 -14.38
CA THR A 88 10.81 8.58 -15.48
C THR A 88 11.13 7.11 -15.78
N SER A 89 10.45 6.16 -15.12
CA SER A 89 10.72 4.72 -15.25
C SER A 89 9.51 3.93 -15.76
N LEU A 90 9.82 2.87 -16.51
CA LEU A 90 8.94 1.95 -17.26
C LEU A 90 7.56 1.69 -16.62
N ALA A 91 6.50 1.80 -17.41
CA ALA A 91 5.26 1.08 -17.14
C ALA A 91 5.35 -0.31 -17.81
N LEU A 92 5.34 -1.36 -17.00
CA LEU A 92 5.29 -2.75 -17.47
C LEU A 92 3.84 -3.20 -17.52
N VAL A 93 3.45 -3.64 -18.71
CA VAL A 93 2.07 -3.96 -19.06
C VAL A 93 2.06 -5.39 -19.57
N ILE A 94 1.16 -6.22 -19.06
CA ILE A 94 1.05 -7.64 -19.44
C ILE A 94 -0.27 -7.81 -20.18
N TRP A 95 -0.22 -8.39 -21.37
CA TRP A 95 -1.40 -8.86 -22.08
C TRP A 95 -1.50 -10.37 -22.00
N SER A 96 -2.67 -10.86 -21.63
CA SER A 96 -2.99 -12.28 -21.59
C SER A 96 -4.14 -12.56 -22.57
N LEU A 97 -3.98 -13.59 -23.39
CA LEU A 97 -5.04 -14.19 -24.19
C LEU A 97 -5.60 -15.39 -23.43
N ILE A 98 -6.89 -15.35 -23.11
CA ILE A 98 -7.54 -16.32 -22.23
C ILE A 98 -8.70 -16.99 -22.99
N SER A 99 -8.82 -18.31 -22.90
CA SER A 99 -9.91 -19.10 -23.50
C SER A 99 -11.24 -18.94 -22.75
N GLU A 100 -12.33 -19.49 -23.27
CA GLU A 100 -13.61 -19.57 -22.55
C GLU A 100 -13.54 -20.42 -21.26
N SER A 101 -12.62 -21.38 -21.19
CA SER A 101 -12.36 -22.18 -19.98
C SER A 101 -11.50 -21.46 -18.93
N GLU A 102 -11.23 -20.16 -19.12
CA GLU A 102 -10.33 -19.33 -18.31
C GLU A 102 -8.86 -19.83 -18.29
N GLU A 103 -8.47 -20.60 -19.29
CA GLU A 103 -7.06 -21.00 -19.50
C GLU A 103 -6.30 -19.87 -20.19
N ILE A 104 -5.11 -19.52 -19.69
CA ILE A 104 -4.20 -18.59 -20.35
C ILE A 104 -3.53 -19.32 -21.52
N LEU A 105 -3.89 -18.91 -22.74
CA LEU A 105 -3.36 -19.50 -23.98
C LEU A 105 -2.04 -18.87 -24.41
N ASP A 106 -1.86 -17.58 -24.11
CA ASP A 106 -0.65 -16.83 -24.47
C ASP A 106 -0.52 -15.55 -23.63
N GLU A 107 0.70 -15.08 -23.41
CA GLU A 107 0.98 -13.80 -22.74
C GLU A 107 2.13 -13.04 -23.41
N VAL A 108 1.98 -11.71 -23.51
CA VAL A 108 3.00 -10.80 -24.04
C VAL A 108 3.20 -9.63 -23.07
N ASN A 109 4.45 -9.34 -22.74
CA ASN A 109 4.82 -8.16 -21.97
C ASN A 109 5.06 -6.97 -22.90
N LEU A 110 4.61 -5.80 -22.47
CA LEU A 110 4.82 -4.53 -23.13
C LEU A 110 5.50 -3.54 -22.19
N LYS A 111 6.29 -2.66 -22.80
CA LYS A 111 7.02 -1.58 -22.17
C LYS A 111 6.55 -0.26 -22.77
N LYS A 112 6.03 0.62 -21.91
CA LYS A 112 5.61 1.98 -22.29
C LYS A 112 6.53 3.04 -21.66
N HIS A 113 7.22 3.80 -22.51
CA HIS A 113 8.12 4.89 -22.13
C HIS A 113 7.36 6.21 -21.93
N TRP A 114 7.50 6.84 -20.75
CA TRP A 114 7.00 8.20 -20.50
C TRP A 114 7.82 9.28 -21.20
N ALA A 115 9.11 9.02 -21.43
CA ALA A 115 10.03 9.90 -22.12
C ALA A 115 10.74 9.12 -23.22
N HIS A 116 10.93 9.74 -24.38
CA HIS A 116 11.80 9.22 -25.41
C HIS A 116 13.22 9.00 -24.83
N PRO A 117 13.88 7.86 -25.05
CA PRO A 117 15.20 7.57 -24.46
C PRO A 117 16.29 8.61 -24.76
N LEU A 118 16.18 9.30 -25.90
CA LEU A 118 17.08 10.38 -26.31
C LEU A 118 16.78 11.76 -25.68
N VAL A 119 15.67 11.91 -24.93
CA VAL A 119 15.37 13.17 -24.22
C VAL A 119 16.25 13.25 -22.98
N THR A 120 17.01 14.34 -22.87
CA THR A 120 17.86 14.61 -21.72
C THR A 120 17.06 15.28 -20.63
N GLN A 121 17.08 14.72 -19.42
CA GLN A 121 16.49 15.35 -18.24
C GLN A 121 17.58 16.12 -17.46
N ILE A 122 17.35 17.41 -17.23
CA ILE A 122 18.29 18.29 -16.52
C ILE A 122 17.59 18.82 -15.27
N THR A 123 18.14 18.53 -14.10
CA THR A 123 17.63 19.05 -12.82
C THR A 123 18.07 20.50 -12.65
N VAL A 124 17.13 21.37 -12.32
CA VAL A 124 17.38 22.79 -12.00
C VAL A 124 17.29 22.96 -10.49
N SER A 125 18.34 23.51 -9.88
CA SER A 125 18.41 23.77 -8.44
C SER A 125 19.39 24.91 -8.19
N GLN A 126 19.02 26.13 -8.59
CA GLN A 126 19.86 27.32 -8.47
C GLN A 126 19.00 28.55 -8.15
N ASP A 127 19.51 29.47 -7.35
CA ASP A 127 18.86 30.75 -7.02
C ASP A 127 17.40 30.61 -6.54
N GLY A 128 17.07 29.56 -5.80
CA GLY A 128 15.69 29.30 -5.36
C GLY A 128 14.73 28.87 -6.47
N LEU A 129 15.24 28.51 -7.66
CA LEU A 129 14.49 27.87 -8.74
C LEU A 129 14.72 26.36 -8.69
N TYR A 130 13.64 25.61 -8.53
CA TYR A 130 13.67 24.15 -8.47
C TYR A 130 12.79 23.55 -9.54
N GLY A 131 13.39 22.81 -10.47
CA GLY A 131 12.63 22.25 -11.58
C GLY A 131 13.36 21.19 -12.35
N THR A 132 12.79 20.86 -13.49
CA THR A 132 13.32 19.84 -14.40
C THR A 132 13.07 20.28 -15.82
N ILE A 133 14.14 20.33 -16.61
CA ILE A 133 14.10 20.55 -18.04
C ILE A 133 14.13 19.17 -18.72
N PHE A 134 13.23 18.98 -19.67
CA PHE A 134 13.26 17.90 -20.66
C PHE A 134 13.71 18.50 -21.98
N LYS A 135 14.95 18.17 -22.37
CA LYS A 135 15.61 18.73 -23.54
C LYS A 135 15.70 17.67 -24.64
N PRO A 136 15.16 17.93 -25.83
CA PRO A 136 15.38 17.09 -27.01
C PRO A 136 16.87 16.97 -27.39
N PRO A 137 17.27 15.92 -28.12
CA PRO A 137 18.64 15.79 -28.62
C PRO A 137 18.97 16.93 -29.61
N GLY A 138 20.26 17.25 -29.73
CA GLY A 138 20.76 18.30 -30.63
C GLY A 138 21.04 19.64 -29.95
N PRO A 139 21.61 20.61 -30.68
CA PRO A 139 22.05 21.90 -30.13
C PRO A 139 20.88 22.87 -29.84
N GLY A 140 19.71 22.67 -30.45
CA GLY A 140 18.63 23.65 -30.48
C GLY A 140 18.89 24.76 -31.51
N PRO A 141 18.20 25.91 -31.42
CA PRO A 141 17.24 26.27 -30.38
C PRO A 141 15.88 25.56 -30.55
N PHE A 142 15.23 25.22 -29.45
CA PHE A 142 13.97 24.49 -29.43
C PHE A 142 12.79 25.40 -29.05
N PRO A 143 11.60 25.23 -29.66
CA PRO A 143 10.37 25.80 -29.11
C PRO A 143 10.12 25.25 -27.70
N CYS A 144 9.75 26.14 -26.78
CA CYS A 144 9.68 25.81 -25.36
C CYS A 144 8.24 25.80 -24.83
N ILE A 145 7.94 24.82 -23.98
CA ILE A 145 6.70 24.73 -23.22
C ILE A 145 7.06 24.79 -21.74
N ILE A 146 6.43 25.70 -21.01
CA ILE A 146 6.48 25.74 -19.55
C ILE A 146 5.20 25.07 -19.04
N ASP A 147 5.37 23.91 -18.42
CA ASP A 147 4.31 23.10 -17.82
C ASP A 147 4.09 23.54 -16.37
N ILE A 148 3.07 24.38 -16.18
CA ILE A 148 2.84 25.13 -14.93
C ILE A 148 2.37 24.18 -13.83
N PRO A 149 3.03 24.16 -12.65
CA PRO A 149 2.59 23.31 -11.54
C PRO A 149 1.20 23.73 -11.05
N GLY A 150 0.34 22.73 -10.82
CA GLY A 150 -1.03 22.96 -10.35
C GLY A 150 -1.12 23.13 -8.83
N ILE A 151 -2.30 22.82 -8.28
CA ILE A 151 -2.63 22.99 -6.85
C ILE A 151 -1.75 22.20 -5.86
N SER A 152 -0.89 21.30 -6.35
CA SER A 152 0.08 20.62 -5.49
C SER A 152 1.38 21.41 -5.30
N GLY A 153 1.69 22.36 -6.19
CA GLY A 153 2.93 23.13 -6.15
C GLY A 153 4.20 22.36 -6.46
N ARG A 154 4.11 21.06 -6.73
CA ARG A 154 5.27 20.17 -6.88
C ARG A 154 5.60 19.92 -8.36
N ILE A 155 6.85 19.52 -8.61
CA ILE A 155 7.35 19.16 -9.93
C ILE A 155 6.58 17.94 -10.45
N SER A 156 5.89 18.08 -11.58
CA SER A 156 5.16 16.99 -12.26
C SER A 156 5.81 16.66 -13.60
N LYS A 157 6.56 15.55 -13.64
CA LYS A 157 7.41 15.18 -14.79
C LYS A 157 6.66 14.46 -15.93
N THR A 158 5.50 13.86 -15.66
CA THR A 158 4.83 12.92 -16.58
C THR A 158 4.40 13.59 -17.88
N HIS A 159 3.65 14.68 -17.79
CA HIS A 159 3.15 15.41 -18.94
C HIS A 159 4.29 16.08 -19.72
N SER A 160 5.24 16.68 -19.00
CA SER A 160 6.41 17.33 -19.58
C SER A 160 7.30 16.38 -20.40
N ALA A 161 7.53 15.16 -19.91
CA ALA A 161 8.33 14.15 -20.59
C ALA A 161 7.72 13.72 -21.93
N VAL A 162 6.40 13.52 -21.97
CA VAL A 162 5.70 13.12 -23.19
C VAL A 162 5.67 14.27 -24.20
N LEU A 163 5.45 15.51 -23.76
CA LEU A 163 5.56 16.69 -24.64
C LEU A 163 6.97 16.85 -25.21
N SER A 164 8.01 16.58 -24.42
CA SER A 164 9.39 16.69 -24.92
C SER A 164 9.74 15.61 -25.92
N SER A 165 9.10 14.44 -25.81
CA SER A 165 9.22 13.35 -26.79
C SER A 165 8.69 13.73 -28.17
N GLU A 166 7.87 14.78 -28.26
CA GLU A 166 7.40 15.39 -29.52
C GLU A 166 8.37 16.44 -30.09
N GLY A 167 9.55 16.61 -29.47
CA GLY A 167 10.62 17.52 -29.92
C GLY A 167 10.61 18.91 -29.26
N PHE A 168 9.72 19.16 -28.30
CA PHE A 168 9.70 20.43 -27.56
C PHE A 168 10.71 20.44 -26.41
N LEU A 169 11.30 21.61 -26.14
CA LEU A 169 11.95 21.86 -24.85
C LEU A 169 10.86 22.06 -23.80
N VAL A 170 10.82 21.25 -22.75
CA VAL A 170 9.76 21.36 -21.74
C VAL A 170 10.35 21.60 -20.36
N TYR A 171 9.82 22.59 -19.64
CA TYR A 171 10.24 22.93 -18.28
C TYR A 171 9.07 22.85 -17.31
N THR A 172 9.25 22.10 -16.22
CA THR A 172 8.32 22.05 -15.09
C THR A 172 9.07 22.31 -13.79
N PHE A 173 8.40 22.84 -12.77
CA PHE A 173 9.05 23.34 -11.56
C PHE A 173 8.19 23.18 -10.31
N ALA A 174 8.81 23.34 -9.15
CA ALA A 174 8.12 23.49 -7.88
C ALA A 174 7.85 24.96 -7.58
N ALA A 175 6.69 25.26 -7.04
CA ALA A 175 6.28 26.59 -6.62
C ALA A 175 6.13 26.73 -5.09
N PHE A 176 5.79 25.65 -4.37
CA PHE A 176 5.67 25.64 -2.91
C PHE A 176 5.80 24.22 -2.34
N ASP A 177 5.89 24.13 -1.01
CA ASP A 177 6.06 22.90 -0.24
C ASP A 177 7.25 22.04 -0.74
N TYR A 178 8.32 22.72 -1.15
CA TYR A 178 9.53 22.08 -1.66
C TYR A 178 10.77 22.89 -1.29
N LYS A 179 11.71 22.27 -0.56
CA LYS A 179 12.92 22.92 -0.02
C LYS A 179 12.59 24.22 0.74
N ASP A 180 13.22 25.32 0.36
CA ASP A 180 13.12 26.69 0.87
C ASP A 180 11.99 27.51 0.23
N LEU A 181 11.21 26.93 -0.68
CA LEU A 181 10.00 27.59 -1.18
C LEU A 181 8.93 27.73 -0.07
N PRO A 182 7.98 28.68 -0.22
CA PRO A 182 6.87 28.84 0.71
C PRO A 182 6.15 27.52 1.01
N LYS A 183 5.60 27.34 2.21
CA LYS A 183 4.96 26.06 2.60
C LYS A 183 3.55 25.89 2.07
N LYS A 184 2.87 27.00 1.76
CA LYS A 184 1.48 27.00 1.29
C LYS A 184 1.35 27.89 0.07
N LEU A 185 0.37 27.59 -0.78
CA LEU A 185 0.06 28.36 -1.98
C LEU A 185 -0.18 29.85 -1.68
N GLN A 186 -0.88 30.15 -0.58
CA GLN A 186 -1.23 31.51 -0.17
C GLN A 186 -0.02 32.37 0.20
N ASP A 187 1.13 31.74 0.44
CA ASP A 187 2.38 32.42 0.74
C ASP A 187 3.26 32.64 -0.49
N VAL A 188 2.86 32.11 -1.65
CA VAL A 188 3.59 32.25 -2.91
C VAL A 188 3.27 33.59 -3.55
N ASP A 189 4.32 34.36 -3.85
CA ASP A 189 4.21 35.52 -4.73
C ASP A 189 4.19 35.07 -6.19
N ILE A 190 3.26 35.58 -6.99
CA ILE A 190 3.09 35.17 -8.38
C ILE A 190 4.35 35.48 -9.22
N GLU A 191 5.16 36.45 -8.80
CA GLU A 191 6.47 36.80 -9.37
C GLU A 191 7.46 35.62 -9.35
N LEU A 192 7.28 34.62 -8.47
CA LEU A 192 8.07 33.38 -8.51
C LEU A 192 7.94 32.70 -9.89
N TYR A 193 6.75 32.68 -10.48
CA TYR A 193 6.51 32.09 -11.79
C TYR A 193 7.15 32.94 -12.91
N SER A 194 7.14 34.27 -12.76
CA SER A 194 7.82 35.20 -13.67
C SER A 194 9.34 34.94 -13.73
N ARG A 195 9.96 34.58 -12.60
CA ARG A 195 11.39 34.21 -12.55
C ARG A 195 11.68 32.96 -13.37
N HIS A 196 10.78 31.98 -13.37
CA HIS A 196 10.89 30.78 -14.19
C HIS A 196 10.79 31.05 -15.69
N ILE A 197 9.93 31.99 -16.11
CA ILE A 197 9.85 32.42 -17.52
C ILE A 197 11.18 33.04 -17.97
N LYS A 198 11.74 33.96 -17.17
CA LYS A 198 13.04 34.59 -17.44
C LYS A 198 14.18 33.58 -17.48
N PHE A 199 14.18 32.60 -16.56
CA PHE A 199 15.15 31.52 -16.55
C PHE A 199 15.12 30.73 -17.86
N VAL A 200 13.95 30.33 -18.34
CA VAL A 200 13.81 29.59 -19.60
C VAL A 200 14.28 30.42 -20.81
N GLN A 201 14.04 31.72 -20.84
CA GLN A 201 14.55 32.62 -21.89
C GLN A 201 16.08 32.73 -21.89
N SER A 202 16.71 32.60 -20.71
CA SER A 202 18.17 32.65 -20.60
C SER A 202 18.87 31.39 -21.10
N LEU A 203 18.13 30.30 -21.34
CA LEU A 203 18.71 29.05 -21.81
C LEU A 203 19.20 29.19 -23.27
N PRO A 204 20.46 28.84 -23.57
CA PRO A 204 21.05 29.06 -24.89
C PRO A 204 20.40 28.23 -26.01
N TYR A 205 19.63 27.20 -25.64
CA TYR A 205 18.91 26.31 -26.54
C TYR A 205 17.40 26.55 -26.55
N CYS A 206 16.90 27.66 -25.98
CA CYS A 206 15.50 28.08 -26.11
C CYS A 206 15.36 29.00 -27.34
N SER A 207 14.36 28.77 -28.20
CA SER A 207 14.10 29.63 -29.36
C SER A 207 13.39 30.95 -29.02
N ASN A 208 13.16 31.21 -27.73
CA ASN A 208 12.30 32.26 -27.20
C ASN A 208 10.84 32.20 -27.69
N LYS A 209 10.44 31.14 -28.39
CA LYS A 209 9.04 30.79 -28.65
C LYS A 209 8.52 29.96 -27.49
N ILE A 210 7.94 30.64 -26.51
CA ILE A 210 7.51 30.03 -25.25
C ILE A 210 5.98 29.90 -25.23
N ALA A 211 5.49 28.70 -24.93
CA ALA A 211 4.10 28.49 -24.52
C ALA A 211 3.99 28.20 -23.02
N LEU A 212 2.90 28.67 -22.41
CA LEU A 212 2.48 28.22 -21.09
C LEU A 212 1.40 27.16 -21.25
N TYR A 213 1.54 26.03 -20.56
CA TYR A 213 0.54 24.98 -20.50
C TYR A 213 0.02 24.83 -19.06
N GLY A 214 -1.29 24.67 -18.91
CA GLY A 214 -1.88 24.38 -17.62
C GLY A 214 -3.23 23.67 -17.67
N LEU A 215 -3.38 22.68 -16.77
CA LEU A 215 -4.64 22.02 -16.43
C LEU A 215 -5.19 22.60 -15.11
N SER A 216 -6.49 22.86 -15.03
CA SER A 216 -7.14 23.37 -13.81
C SER A 216 -6.51 24.70 -13.36
N LEU A 217 -6.20 24.87 -12.07
CA LEU A 217 -5.55 26.07 -11.54
C LEU A 217 -4.29 26.50 -12.33
N SER A 218 -3.53 25.56 -12.89
CA SER A 218 -2.37 25.89 -13.75
C SER A 218 -2.78 26.69 -14.99
N GLY A 219 -3.97 26.42 -15.56
CA GLY A 219 -4.52 27.16 -16.68
C GLY A 219 -4.86 28.61 -16.29
N THR A 220 -5.43 28.80 -15.10
CA THR A 220 -5.67 30.15 -14.53
C THR A 220 -4.37 30.91 -14.33
N ILE A 221 -3.34 30.26 -13.78
CA ILE A 221 -2.00 30.85 -13.61
C ILE A 221 -1.42 31.23 -14.98
N ALA A 222 -1.50 30.35 -15.98
CA ALA A 222 -1.02 30.62 -17.33
C ALA A 222 -1.74 31.83 -17.99
N ASN A 223 -3.06 31.91 -17.84
CA ASN A 223 -3.85 33.05 -18.31
C ASN A 223 -3.43 34.34 -17.59
N TYR A 224 -3.27 34.30 -16.28
CA TYR A 224 -2.85 35.46 -15.50
C TYR A 224 -1.44 35.94 -15.88
N LEU A 225 -0.47 35.03 -16.00
CA LEU A 225 0.91 35.37 -16.39
C LEU A 225 0.98 36.04 -17.77
N SER A 226 0.05 35.73 -18.67
CA SER A 226 -0.03 36.37 -19.99
C SER A 226 -0.37 37.87 -19.93
N THR A 227 -0.91 38.37 -18.80
CA THR A 227 -1.12 39.82 -18.54
C THR A 227 0.20 40.54 -18.23
N LYS A 228 1.21 39.82 -17.74
CA LYS A 228 2.50 40.36 -17.29
C LYS A 228 3.64 40.11 -18.28
N HIS A 229 3.50 39.08 -19.11
CA HIS A 229 4.58 38.57 -19.97
C HIS A 229 4.22 38.64 -21.46
N PRO A 230 4.34 39.82 -22.11
CA PRO A 230 4.06 39.98 -23.55
C PRO A 230 5.01 39.18 -24.46
N GLU A 231 6.13 38.67 -23.93
CA GLU A 231 7.09 37.78 -24.58
C GLU A 231 6.57 36.36 -24.82
N ILE A 232 5.52 35.93 -24.11
CA ILE A 232 4.91 34.61 -24.31
C ILE A 232 4.31 34.54 -25.72
N THR A 233 4.46 33.39 -26.38
CA THR A 233 3.94 33.19 -27.73
C THR A 233 2.55 32.57 -27.73
N ALA A 234 2.30 31.63 -26.82
CA ALA A 234 1.01 30.93 -26.75
C ALA A 234 0.64 30.49 -25.32
N VAL A 235 -0.65 30.29 -25.08
CA VAL A 235 -1.19 29.74 -23.84
C VAL A 235 -2.15 28.60 -24.17
N VAL A 236 -1.97 27.47 -23.50
CA VAL A 236 -2.88 26.31 -23.55
C VAL A 236 -3.48 26.13 -22.16
N SER A 237 -4.80 26.32 -22.04
CA SER A 237 -5.54 26.21 -20.79
C SER A 237 -6.62 25.13 -20.91
N VAL A 238 -6.50 24.07 -20.12
CA VAL A 238 -7.43 22.94 -20.08
C VAL A 238 -8.20 22.98 -18.77
N ASN A 239 -9.53 23.10 -18.84
CA ASN A 239 -10.40 23.18 -17.66
C ASN A 239 -9.93 24.17 -16.58
N GLY A 240 -9.31 25.28 -17.00
CA GLY A 240 -8.79 26.30 -16.10
C GLY A 240 -9.88 27.25 -15.61
N PRO A 241 -10.07 27.43 -14.29
CA PRO A 241 -10.92 28.49 -13.72
C PRO A 241 -10.67 29.87 -14.35
N GLU A 242 -11.71 30.66 -14.57
CA GLU A 242 -11.58 31.99 -15.18
C GLU A 242 -10.96 33.05 -14.26
N ALA A 243 -10.88 32.76 -12.95
CA ALA A 243 -10.27 33.63 -11.94
C ALA A 243 -9.68 32.82 -10.76
N PHE A 244 -8.84 33.48 -9.96
CA PHE A 244 -8.39 33.00 -8.66
C PHE A 244 -9.52 33.10 -7.60
N TYR A 245 -9.45 32.31 -6.54
CA TYR A 245 -10.52 32.23 -5.53
C TYR A 245 -9.98 31.84 -4.14
N ARG A 246 -10.51 32.44 -3.08
CA ARG A 246 -10.11 32.16 -1.69
C ARG A 246 -11.04 31.14 -1.02
N PRO A 247 -10.59 30.37 -0.02
CA PRO A 247 -9.23 30.36 0.55
C PRO A 247 -8.25 29.42 -0.19
N ILE A 248 -8.72 28.67 -1.18
CA ILE A 248 -7.99 27.50 -1.72
C ILE A 248 -6.95 27.88 -2.78
N ALA A 249 -7.22 28.87 -3.62
CA ALA A 249 -6.44 29.23 -4.80
C ALA A 249 -6.14 30.74 -4.86
N VAL A 250 -5.54 31.27 -3.80
CA VAL A 250 -5.12 32.67 -3.67
C VAL A 250 -3.59 32.76 -3.61
N PHE A 251 -3.01 33.76 -4.27
CA PHE A 251 -1.58 34.08 -4.28
C PHE A 251 -1.32 35.45 -3.66
N LYS A 252 -0.05 35.79 -3.47
CA LYS A 252 0.39 37.17 -3.32
C LYS A 252 0.77 37.74 -4.69
N GLU A 253 0.60 39.04 -4.84
CA GLU A 253 1.16 39.87 -5.90
C GLU A 253 1.92 41.02 -5.23
N ASN A 254 3.23 41.12 -5.49
CA ASN A 254 4.12 42.11 -4.87
C ASN A 254 4.03 42.10 -3.33
N GLY A 255 4.03 40.89 -2.75
CA GLY A 255 3.97 40.66 -1.30
C GLY A 255 2.60 40.87 -0.66
N LYS A 256 1.57 41.32 -1.40
CA LYS A 256 0.21 41.54 -0.91
C LYS A 256 -0.72 40.43 -1.40
N ALA A 257 -1.63 39.94 -0.57
CA ALA A 257 -2.62 38.95 -1.01
C ALA A 257 -3.47 39.52 -2.16
N MET A 258 -3.70 38.72 -3.19
CA MET A 258 -4.56 39.10 -4.31
C MET A 258 -6.02 39.16 -3.89
N ASP A 259 -6.76 40.13 -4.41
CA ASP A 259 -8.21 40.20 -4.24
C ASP A 259 -8.88 39.06 -5.00
N CYS A 260 -9.66 38.24 -4.29
CA CYS A 260 -10.31 37.04 -4.83
C CYS A 260 -11.71 36.88 -4.24
N GLU A 261 -12.66 36.45 -5.07
CA GLU A 261 -13.98 36.04 -4.58
C GLU A 261 -13.88 34.76 -3.72
N GLU A 262 -14.76 34.65 -2.74
CA GLU A 262 -14.78 33.53 -1.80
C GLU A 262 -15.50 32.32 -2.38
N PHE A 263 -14.84 31.16 -2.33
CA PHE A 263 -15.40 29.88 -2.70
C PHE A 263 -16.27 29.32 -1.57
N ASP A 264 -17.58 29.30 -1.80
CA ASP A 264 -18.53 28.68 -0.88
C ASP A 264 -18.59 27.16 -1.09
N GLY A 265 -17.80 26.45 -0.29
CA GLY A 265 -17.77 24.99 -0.30
C GLY A 265 -19.11 24.33 0.08
N SER A 266 -20.01 25.04 0.79
CA SER A 266 -21.32 24.51 1.19
C SER A 266 -22.25 24.27 -0.01
N LEU A 267 -22.00 24.94 -1.13
CA LEU A 267 -22.71 24.73 -2.39
C LEU A 267 -22.27 23.46 -3.14
N SER A 268 -21.24 22.76 -2.64
CA SER A 268 -20.79 21.51 -3.24
C SER A 268 -21.80 20.39 -3.00
N GLU A 269 -22.06 19.59 -4.03
CA GLU A 269 -23.00 18.47 -3.94
C GLU A 269 -22.28 17.21 -3.47
N LYS A 270 -22.90 16.48 -2.53
CA LYS A 270 -22.37 15.18 -2.07
C LYS A 270 -23.26 14.06 -2.59
N LEU A 271 -22.72 13.25 -3.49
CA LEU A 271 -23.39 12.11 -4.10
C LEU A 271 -22.63 10.83 -3.75
N HIS A 272 -23.25 9.97 -2.93
CA HIS A 272 -22.64 8.72 -2.46
C HIS A 272 -21.23 8.88 -1.86
N GLY A 273 -20.99 9.96 -1.10
CA GLY A 273 -19.66 10.24 -0.51
C GLY A 273 -18.66 10.92 -1.44
N VAL A 274 -19.03 11.17 -2.69
CA VAL A 274 -18.23 11.93 -3.67
C VAL A 274 -18.70 13.38 -3.72
N ILE A 275 -17.76 14.32 -3.67
CA ILE A 275 -18.00 15.76 -3.76
C ILE A 275 -17.94 16.19 -5.23
N LYS A 276 -18.97 16.91 -5.68
CA LYS A 276 -18.99 17.70 -6.92
C LYS A 276 -18.99 19.17 -6.58
N GLN A 277 -18.16 19.97 -7.24
CA GLN A 277 -17.95 21.38 -6.91
C GLN A 277 -18.50 22.36 -7.96
N LYS A 278 -19.10 21.82 -9.04
CA LYS A 278 -19.60 22.61 -10.18
C LYS A 278 -20.46 23.82 -9.76
N ARG A 279 -21.37 23.63 -8.81
CA ARG A 279 -22.26 24.69 -8.31
C ARG A 279 -21.53 25.77 -7.51
N ALA A 280 -20.57 25.38 -6.68
CA ALA A 280 -19.73 26.31 -5.93
C ALA A 280 -18.89 27.20 -6.85
N PHE A 281 -18.35 26.64 -7.93
CA PHE A 281 -17.61 27.43 -8.94
C PHE A 281 -18.51 28.36 -9.74
N LEU A 282 -19.73 27.92 -10.11
CA LEU A 282 -20.70 28.80 -10.77
C LEU A 282 -21.07 30.01 -9.90
N ASP A 283 -21.24 29.81 -8.59
CA ASP A 283 -21.48 30.90 -7.65
C ASP A 283 -20.32 31.90 -7.63
N VAL A 284 -19.09 31.42 -7.40
CA VAL A 284 -17.90 32.28 -7.35
C VAL A 284 -17.78 33.13 -8.61
N PHE A 285 -17.95 32.52 -9.78
CA PHE A 285 -17.77 33.23 -11.04
C PHE A 285 -18.90 34.21 -11.35
N SER A 286 -20.12 33.96 -10.87
CA SER A 286 -21.23 34.91 -11.00
C SER A 286 -21.03 36.21 -10.22
N ARG A 287 -20.15 36.19 -9.21
CA ARG A 287 -19.85 37.32 -8.33
C ARG A 287 -18.55 38.05 -8.67
N LEU A 288 -17.87 37.66 -9.76
CA LEU A 288 -16.62 38.30 -10.16
C LEU A 288 -16.82 39.79 -10.43
N LYS A 289 -15.87 40.56 -9.91
CA LYS A 289 -15.76 42.02 -10.09
C LYS A 289 -14.59 42.31 -11.02
N PRO A 290 -14.51 43.51 -11.60
CA PRO A 290 -13.36 43.89 -12.41
C PRO A 290 -12.04 43.64 -11.69
N GLU A 291 -11.92 44.02 -10.42
CA GLU A 291 -10.76 43.85 -9.54
C GLU A 291 -10.37 42.39 -9.24
N THR A 292 -11.34 41.48 -9.17
CA THR A 292 -11.11 40.04 -8.89
C THR A 292 -10.98 39.19 -10.18
N SER A 293 -11.18 39.81 -11.34
CA SER A 293 -11.07 39.17 -12.66
C SER A 293 -9.66 39.31 -13.26
N ILE A 294 -9.27 38.35 -14.10
CA ILE A 294 -8.07 38.49 -14.95
C ILE A 294 -8.24 39.72 -15.85
N LYS A 295 -7.18 40.53 -15.96
CA LYS A 295 -7.14 41.76 -16.77
C LYS A 295 -6.87 41.43 -18.23
N TRP A 296 -7.85 40.83 -18.90
CA TRP A 296 -7.73 40.33 -20.27
C TRP A 296 -7.27 41.40 -21.27
N GLU A 297 -7.64 42.65 -21.06
CA GLU A 297 -7.26 43.82 -21.86
C GLU A 297 -5.76 44.16 -21.80
N GLN A 298 -5.06 43.73 -20.75
CA GLN A 298 -3.62 43.94 -20.58
C GLN A 298 -2.78 42.90 -21.34
N ILE A 299 -3.40 41.81 -21.80
CA ILE A 299 -2.71 40.72 -22.50
C ILE A 299 -2.28 41.20 -23.89
N SER A 300 -1.04 40.91 -24.27
CA SER A 300 -0.55 41.17 -25.63
C SER A 300 -1.36 40.41 -26.70
N LYS A 301 -1.88 41.13 -27.71
CA LYS A 301 -2.64 40.56 -28.85
C LYS A 301 -1.82 39.58 -29.73
N LYS A 302 -0.50 39.52 -29.51
CA LYS A 302 0.40 38.57 -30.18
C LYS A 302 0.24 37.14 -29.62
N ILE A 303 -0.16 37.02 -28.36
CA ILE A 303 -0.34 35.73 -27.68
C ILE A 303 -1.51 34.98 -28.32
N ARG A 304 -1.31 33.69 -28.60
CA ARG A 304 -2.34 32.79 -29.13
C ARG A 304 -2.88 31.91 -28.03
N PHE A 305 -4.20 31.78 -27.96
CA PHE A 305 -4.84 30.98 -26.91
C PHE A 305 -5.44 29.71 -27.50
N ARG A 306 -5.32 28.63 -26.74
CA ARG A 306 -6.07 27.40 -26.93
C ARG A 306 -6.75 27.03 -25.62
N LEU A 307 -8.07 26.91 -25.66
CA LEU A 307 -8.90 26.60 -24.51
C LEU A 307 -9.61 25.26 -24.73
N VAL A 308 -9.60 24.42 -23.70
CA VAL A 308 -10.32 23.15 -23.70
C VAL A 308 -11.26 23.11 -22.51
N GLY A 309 -12.55 22.84 -22.78
CA GLY A 309 -13.59 22.72 -21.77
C GLY A 309 -14.25 21.34 -21.79
N SER A 310 -14.34 20.71 -20.64
CA SER A 310 -14.97 19.40 -20.45
C SER A 310 -16.47 19.51 -20.15
N MET A 311 -17.29 18.75 -20.87
CA MET A 311 -18.75 18.77 -20.72
C MET A 311 -19.27 18.05 -19.46
N ASP A 312 -18.57 17.00 -19.02
CA ASP A 312 -18.90 16.23 -17.80
C ASP A 312 -17.89 16.52 -16.68
N ASP A 313 -17.40 17.75 -16.60
CA ASP A 313 -16.55 18.22 -15.51
C ASP A 313 -17.37 18.36 -14.22
N TRP A 314 -16.99 17.61 -13.17
CA TRP A 314 -17.66 17.63 -11.87
C TRP A 314 -17.04 18.65 -10.89
N ILE A 315 -15.89 19.24 -11.24
CA ILE A 315 -15.22 20.24 -10.42
C ILE A 315 -15.71 21.63 -10.83
N ILE A 316 -15.55 22.00 -12.10
CA ILE A 316 -16.01 23.30 -12.62
C ILE A 316 -17.10 23.12 -13.68
N CYS A 317 -17.85 24.18 -14.00
CA CYS A 317 -18.70 24.17 -15.19
C CYS A 317 -17.84 24.37 -16.44
N GLY A 318 -17.17 23.31 -16.91
CA GLY A 318 -16.17 23.38 -17.97
C GLY A 318 -16.64 24.09 -19.24
N VAL A 319 -17.90 23.92 -19.64
CA VAL A 319 -18.49 24.62 -20.80
C VAL A 319 -18.63 26.12 -20.54
N THR A 320 -19.41 26.53 -19.55
CA THR A 320 -19.67 27.96 -19.27
C THR A 320 -18.38 28.72 -18.99
N ASN A 321 -17.51 28.16 -18.14
CA ASN A 321 -16.22 28.75 -17.79
C ASN A 321 -15.33 28.92 -19.03
N CYS A 322 -15.21 27.89 -19.89
CA CYS A 322 -14.41 27.98 -21.11
C CYS A 322 -14.96 29.02 -22.10
N LEU A 323 -16.29 29.15 -22.19
CA LEU A 323 -16.94 30.15 -23.05
C LEU A 323 -16.72 31.57 -22.53
N HIS A 324 -16.76 31.80 -21.21
CA HIS A 324 -16.46 33.12 -20.63
C HIS A 324 -15.02 33.56 -20.92
N ILE A 325 -14.04 32.68 -20.70
CA ILE A 325 -12.64 32.98 -21.02
C ILE A 325 -12.48 33.31 -22.51
N ARG A 326 -13.10 32.52 -23.40
CA ARG A 326 -13.12 32.78 -24.84
C ARG A 326 -13.70 34.17 -25.14
N ASP A 327 -14.85 34.50 -24.56
CA ASP A 327 -15.55 35.74 -24.86
C ASP A 327 -14.77 36.96 -24.38
N ASN A 328 -14.11 36.89 -23.22
CA ASN A 328 -13.24 37.96 -22.73
C ASN A 328 -12.02 38.16 -23.65
N LEU A 329 -11.39 37.08 -24.12
CA LEU A 329 -10.29 37.15 -25.09
C LEU A 329 -10.76 37.71 -26.45
N LEU A 330 -11.92 37.29 -26.96
CA LEU A 330 -12.46 37.79 -28.23
C LEU A 330 -12.84 39.27 -28.14
N LYS A 331 -13.50 39.69 -27.06
CA LYS A 331 -13.87 41.10 -26.81
C LYS A 331 -12.66 42.03 -26.75
N THR A 332 -11.51 41.53 -26.28
CA THR A 332 -10.26 42.28 -26.19
C THR A 332 -9.37 42.17 -27.44
N GLY A 333 -9.83 41.43 -28.46
CA GLY A 333 -9.23 41.35 -29.79
C GLY A 333 -8.19 40.24 -29.97
N HIS A 334 -8.19 39.22 -29.11
CA HIS A 334 -7.24 38.10 -29.14
C HIS A 334 -7.75 36.96 -30.01
N LYS A 335 -6.81 36.14 -30.50
CA LYS A 335 -7.15 34.93 -31.27
C LYS A 335 -7.14 33.72 -30.35
N VAL A 336 -8.26 32.98 -30.35
CA VAL A 336 -8.48 31.82 -29.49
C VAL A 336 -9.02 30.63 -30.28
N GLU A 337 -8.41 29.46 -30.09
CA GLU A 337 -8.99 28.16 -30.45
C GLU A 337 -9.75 27.59 -29.25
N ILE A 338 -10.96 27.08 -29.47
CA ILE A 338 -11.76 26.44 -28.42
C ILE A 338 -12.11 25.02 -28.82
N GLU A 339 -12.05 24.10 -27.86
CA GLU A 339 -12.53 22.73 -28.02
C GLU A 339 -13.34 22.29 -26.79
N LEU A 340 -14.61 21.94 -27.00
CA LEU A 340 -15.47 21.36 -25.97
C LEU A 340 -15.55 19.85 -26.17
N VAL A 341 -15.35 19.07 -25.11
CA VAL A 341 -15.21 17.60 -25.21
C VAL A 341 -16.05 16.82 -24.18
N PRO A 342 -16.55 15.62 -24.52
CA PRO A 342 -17.28 14.75 -23.60
C PRO A 342 -16.32 14.04 -22.64
N ALA A 343 -15.70 14.81 -21.76
CA ALA A 343 -14.72 14.34 -20.77
C ALA A 343 -15.02 14.93 -19.39
N GLY A 344 -14.33 14.43 -18.37
CA GLY A 344 -14.26 15.00 -17.03
C GLY A 344 -13.16 16.05 -16.90
N HIS A 345 -12.89 16.48 -15.66
CA HIS A 345 -11.90 17.51 -15.35
C HIS A 345 -10.48 17.12 -15.78
N THR A 346 -10.12 15.84 -15.69
CA THR A 346 -8.76 15.33 -15.90
C THR A 346 -8.54 14.83 -17.34
N LEU A 347 -7.94 15.69 -18.16
CA LEU A 347 -7.47 15.36 -19.50
C LEU A 347 -5.93 15.35 -19.50
N LEU A 348 -5.37 14.19 -19.18
CA LEU A 348 -3.93 13.97 -19.14
C LEU A 348 -3.38 13.61 -20.54
N VAL A 349 -2.14 13.12 -20.59
CA VAL A 349 -1.54 12.59 -21.83
C VAL A 349 -2.30 11.33 -22.32
N PRO A 350 -2.31 11.04 -23.64
CA PRO A 350 -3.01 9.89 -24.20
C PRO A 350 -2.67 8.58 -23.49
N TYR A 351 -3.67 7.70 -23.41
CA TYR A 351 -3.59 6.38 -22.80
C TYR A 351 -3.24 6.37 -21.31
N SER A 352 -3.16 7.54 -20.66
CA SER A 352 -3.22 7.60 -19.20
C SER A 352 -4.59 7.11 -18.71
N PRO A 353 -4.65 6.33 -17.62
CA PRO A 353 -5.93 5.93 -17.07
C PRO A 353 -6.83 7.09 -16.69
N HIS A 354 -8.11 6.93 -16.97
CA HIS A 354 -9.13 7.90 -16.59
C HIS A 354 -9.30 7.99 -15.07
N GLN A 355 -9.28 9.21 -14.54
CA GLN A 355 -9.42 9.49 -13.10
C GLN A 355 -10.77 10.12 -12.78
N ALA A 356 -11.84 9.31 -12.82
CA ALA A 356 -13.20 9.80 -12.51
C ALA A 356 -13.33 10.32 -11.06
N LEU A 357 -12.53 9.76 -10.14
CA LEU A 357 -12.59 10.00 -8.70
C LEU A 357 -11.18 10.19 -8.11
N ALA A 358 -11.09 11.01 -7.07
CA ALA A 358 -9.86 11.41 -6.42
C ALA A 358 -10.05 11.45 -4.90
N TYR A 359 -9.42 10.54 -4.15
CA TYR A 359 -9.46 10.59 -2.70
C TYR A 359 -8.45 11.58 -2.13
N ASN A 360 -8.93 12.49 -1.28
CA ASN A 360 -8.13 13.41 -0.49
C ASN A 360 -7.96 12.87 0.94
N LYS A 361 -6.77 12.37 1.26
CA LYS A 361 -6.45 11.76 2.55
C LYS A 361 -6.48 12.72 3.74
N PHE A 362 -6.24 14.01 3.51
CA PHE A 362 -6.17 15.01 4.58
C PHE A 362 -7.57 15.40 5.06
N HIS A 363 -8.50 15.55 4.12
CA HIS A 363 -9.89 15.86 4.42
C HIS A 363 -10.79 14.63 4.51
N LYS A 364 -10.26 13.44 4.21
CA LYS A 364 -10.98 12.16 4.19
C LYS A 364 -12.22 12.15 3.26
N LEU A 365 -12.11 12.80 2.10
CA LEU A 365 -13.22 12.98 1.17
C LEU A 365 -12.81 12.56 -0.25
N CYS A 366 -13.77 12.08 -1.04
CA CYS A 366 -13.56 11.75 -2.44
C CYS A 366 -14.07 12.91 -3.32
N LEU A 367 -13.22 13.49 -4.16
CA LEU A 367 -13.58 14.50 -5.15
C LEU A 367 -13.87 13.81 -6.48
N GLY A 368 -14.97 14.16 -7.13
CA GLY A 368 -15.26 13.67 -8.47
C GLY A 368 -14.69 14.59 -9.54
N SER A 369 -13.99 14.01 -10.51
CA SER A 369 -13.56 14.73 -11.73
C SER A 369 -14.60 14.60 -12.84
N GLY A 370 -15.48 13.59 -12.79
CA GLY A 370 -16.45 13.29 -13.83
C GLY A 370 -15.83 12.59 -15.05
N GLY A 371 -16.59 12.45 -16.13
CA GLY A 371 -16.20 11.76 -17.36
C GLY A 371 -16.67 10.30 -17.40
N GLU A 372 -17.16 9.84 -18.56
CA GLU A 372 -17.25 8.41 -18.87
C GLU A 372 -15.90 7.97 -19.45
N THR A 373 -15.37 6.84 -18.99
CA THR A 373 -14.00 6.40 -19.27
C THR A 373 -13.66 6.30 -20.75
N THR A 374 -14.55 5.74 -21.57
CA THR A 374 -14.34 5.60 -23.03
C THR A 374 -14.31 6.96 -23.71
N LEU A 375 -15.29 7.82 -23.39
CA LEU A 375 -15.39 9.17 -23.96
C LEU A 375 -14.25 10.08 -23.49
N ASN A 376 -13.85 9.98 -22.22
CA ASN A 376 -12.75 10.75 -21.65
C ASN A 376 -11.42 10.41 -22.33
N ASN A 377 -11.13 9.12 -22.53
CA ASN A 377 -9.90 8.68 -23.19
C ASN A 377 -9.84 9.09 -24.66
N LYS A 378 -10.95 8.91 -25.41
CA LYS A 378 -11.05 9.39 -26.81
C LYS A 378 -10.87 10.90 -26.90
N SER A 379 -11.49 11.63 -25.97
CA SER A 379 -11.34 13.08 -25.88
C SER A 379 -9.90 13.48 -25.59
N GLY A 380 -9.23 12.78 -24.66
CA GLY A 380 -7.81 12.99 -24.32
C GLY A 380 -6.89 12.82 -25.52
N GLU A 381 -7.05 11.75 -26.30
CA GLU A 381 -6.26 11.52 -27.52
C GLU A 381 -6.45 12.66 -28.54
N LYS A 382 -7.71 13.02 -28.82
CA LYS A 382 -8.04 14.10 -29.75
C LYS A 382 -7.47 15.44 -29.29
N VAL A 383 -7.69 15.78 -28.01
CA VAL A 383 -7.23 17.02 -27.39
C VAL A 383 -5.71 17.12 -27.42
N TRP A 384 -5.01 16.02 -27.10
CA TRP A 384 -3.55 15.95 -27.19
C TRP A 384 -3.04 16.24 -28.59
N ASN A 385 -3.56 15.54 -29.60
CA ASN A 385 -3.17 15.76 -30.99
C ASN A 385 -3.42 17.19 -31.44
N ASN A 386 -4.52 17.80 -30.98
CA ASN A 386 -4.83 19.19 -31.27
C ASN A 386 -3.94 20.18 -30.51
N HIS A 387 -3.50 19.87 -29.27
CA HIS A 387 -2.46 20.64 -28.58
C HIS A 387 -1.17 20.65 -29.39
N LEU A 388 -0.70 19.49 -29.86
CA LEU A 388 0.51 19.40 -30.66
C LEU A 388 0.39 20.19 -31.97
N LYS A 389 -0.73 20.10 -32.67
CA LYS A 389 -0.98 20.90 -33.89
C LYS A 389 -0.95 22.40 -33.61
N PHE A 390 -1.58 22.84 -32.53
CA PHE A 390 -1.59 24.24 -32.11
C PHE A 390 -0.19 24.75 -31.76
N LEU A 391 0.55 23.98 -30.94
CA LEU A 391 1.91 24.32 -30.52
C LEU A 391 2.88 24.34 -31.72
N LYS A 392 2.85 23.34 -32.60
CA LYS A 392 3.66 23.29 -33.83
C LYS A 392 3.37 24.49 -34.73
N ARG A 393 2.10 24.90 -34.84
CA ARG A 393 1.70 26.07 -35.66
C ARG A 393 2.22 27.40 -35.12
N HIS A 394 2.28 27.57 -33.80
CA HIS A 394 2.57 28.88 -33.19
C HIS A 394 3.99 29.03 -32.62
N LEU A 395 4.58 27.96 -32.14
CA LEU A 395 5.98 27.96 -31.67
C LEU A 395 6.97 27.55 -32.77
N GLY A 396 6.50 26.86 -33.80
CA GLY A 396 7.32 26.20 -34.80
C GLY A 396 7.28 24.67 -34.63
N THR A 397 7.47 23.95 -35.74
CA THR A 397 7.53 22.48 -35.74
C THR A 397 8.94 22.06 -35.33
N PRO A 398 9.14 21.42 -34.17
CA PRO A 398 10.44 20.90 -33.79
C PRO A 398 10.86 19.76 -34.71
N GLU A 399 12.17 19.53 -34.82
CA GLU A 399 12.69 18.35 -35.51
C GLU A 399 12.19 17.08 -34.83
N ARG A 400 11.84 16.09 -35.64
CA ARG A 400 11.41 14.79 -35.13
C ARG A 400 12.62 14.11 -34.48
N ILE A 401 12.45 13.71 -33.23
CA ILE A 401 13.46 12.92 -32.54
C ILE A 401 13.66 11.60 -33.30
N PRO A 402 14.90 11.21 -33.64
CA PRO A 402 15.18 9.93 -34.29
C PRO A 402 14.62 8.77 -33.47
N ASP A 403 14.10 7.74 -34.15
CA ASP A 403 13.63 6.54 -33.46
C ASP A 403 14.78 5.89 -32.68
N TYR A 404 14.46 5.17 -31.62
CA TYR A 404 15.42 4.47 -30.78
C TYR A 404 15.41 2.97 -31.09
N GLN A 405 16.47 2.28 -30.68
CA GLN A 405 16.50 0.82 -30.76
C GLN A 405 15.47 0.26 -29.77
N ARG A 406 14.39 -0.30 -30.32
CA ARG A 406 13.30 -0.92 -29.56
C ARG A 406 13.65 -2.35 -29.20
N GLU A 407 13.17 -2.80 -28.05
CA GLU A 407 13.20 -4.22 -27.72
C GLU A 407 12.13 -4.97 -28.52
N ASP A 408 12.52 -6.05 -29.19
CA ASP A 408 11.60 -6.93 -29.93
C ASP A 408 10.84 -7.89 -28.99
N VAL A 409 11.38 -8.11 -27.79
CA VAL A 409 10.80 -8.92 -26.72
C VAL A 409 11.04 -8.22 -25.38
N ILE A 410 9.98 -7.97 -24.62
CA ILE A 410 10.11 -7.49 -23.24
C ILE A 410 10.24 -8.69 -22.31
N GLU A 411 11.49 -9.07 -22.05
CA GLU A 411 11.80 -9.97 -20.94
C GLU A 411 11.63 -9.17 -19.65
N LEU A 412 10.63 -9.53 -18.84
CA LEU A 412 10.65 -9.14 -17.43
C LEU A 412 11.97 -9.63 -16.82
N PRO A 413 12.56 -8.92 -15.83
CA PRO A 413 13.74 -9.38 -15.10
C PRO A 413 13.60 -10.88 -14.87
N ARG A 414 14.50 -11.64 -15.52
CA ARG A 414 14.23 -13.03 -15.87
C ARG A 414 13.61 -13.75 -14.68
N LYS A 415 12.60 -14.57 -15.00
CA LYS A 415 12.30 -15.80 -14.27
C LYS A 415 13.62 -16.28 -13.64
N VAL A 416 13.75 -16.19 -12.32
CA VAL A 416 15.00 -16.60 -11.69
C VAL A 416 15.02 -18.11 -11.77
N ILE A 417 15.68 -18.60 -12.81
CA ILE A 417 15.86 -20.02 -13.07
C ILE A 417 17.28 -20.35 -12.62
N THR A 418 17.40 -21.11 -11.54
CA THR A 418 18.68 -21.66 -11.12
C THR A 418 18.67 -23.15 -11.40
N SER A 419 19.63 -23.63 -12.18
CA SER A 419 19.80 -25.04 -12.55
C SER A 419 21.11 -25.58 -11.98
N LYS A 420 21.24 -26.90 -11.86
CA LYS A 420 22.36 -27.61 -11.20
C LYS A 420 22.42 -27.41 -9.68
N LEU A 421 21.27 -27.10 -9.06
CA LEU A 421 21.14 -27.11 -7.61
C LEU A 421 21.08 -28.55 -7.10
N THR A 422 21.45 -28.80 -5.85
CA THR A 422 21.14 -30.07 -5.18
C THR A 422 19.63 -30.28 -5.19
N PRO A 423 19.12 -31.38 -5.78
CA PRO A 423 17.68 -31.64 -5.87
C PRO A 423 16.99 -31.62 -4.52
N LEU A 424 15.71 -31.21 -4.52
CA LEU A 424 14.84 -31.20 -3.34
C LEU A 424 15.37 -30.37 -2.14
N GLN A 425 16.32 -29.46 -2.36
CA GLN A 425 16.87 -28.60 -1.32
C GLN A 425 16.28 -27.18 -1.39
N CYS A 426 16.18 -26.50 -0.23
CA CYS A 426 15.68 -25.13 -0.14
C CYS A 426 16.80 -24.12 -0.39
N TYR A 427 16.53 -23.17 -1.27
CA TYR A 427 17.44 -22.08 -1.62
C TYR A 427 16.78 -20.75 -1.37
N THR A 428 17.58 -19.79 -0.92
CA THR A 428 17.11 -18.42 -0.72
C THR A 428 17.64 -17.50 -1.78
N PHE A 429 16.70 -16.77 -2.35
CA PHE A 429 16.95 -15.66 -3.23
C PHE A 429 16.79 -14.39 -2.39
N LEU A 430 17.87 -13.64 -2.22
CA LEU A 430 17.87 -12.34 -1.57
C LEU A 430 18.15 -11.27 -2.63
N LEU A 431 17.20 -10.37 -2.83
CA LEU A 431 17.36 -9.18 -3.65
C LEU A 431 17.67 -8.02 -2.72
N ARG A 432 18.86 -7.42 -2.85
CA ARG A 432 19.25 -6.20 -2.12
C ARG A 432 19.28 -5.01 -3.06
N LEU A 433 18.82 -3.87 -2.55
CA LEU A 433 18.91 -2.58 -3.21
C LEU A 433 19.67 -1.62 -2.31
N ASN A 434 20.73 -1.00 -2.84
CA ASN A 434 21.40 0.12 -2.20
C ASN A 434 20.94 1.42 -2.87
N HIS A 435 20.38 2.35 -2.09
CA HIS A 435 19.95 3.66 -2.57
C HIS A 435 20.36 4.77 -1.60
N GLU A 436 21.23 5.69 -2.04
CA GLU A 436 21.66 6.86 -1.24
C GLU A 436 22.18 6.49 0.17
N GLY A 437 22.92 5.38 0.28
CA GLY A 437 23.45 4.88 1.57
C GLY A 437 22.43 4.16 2.44
N LYS A 438 21.22 3.90 1.93
CA LYS A 438 20.16 3.14 2.59
C LYS A 438 20.03 1.77 1.91
N MET A 439 20.02 0.72 2.70
CA MET A 439 19.82 -0.63 2.20
C MET A 439 18.33 -1.02 2.27
N LEU A 440 17.87 -1.71 1.24
CA LEU A 440 16.57 -2.35 1.16
C LEU A 440 16.76 -3.80 0.74
N ARG A 441 15.83 -4.67 1.11
CA ARG A 441 15.87 -6.09 0.76
C ARG A 441 14.49 -6.68 0.47
N SER A 442 14.47 -7.77 -0.27
CA SER A 442 13.37 -8.74 -0.29
C SER A 442 13.94 -10.14 -0.42
N TYR A 443 13.22 -11.14 0.04
CA TYR A 443 13.70 -12.52 -0.04
C TYR A 443 12.58 -13.53 -0.27
N CYS A 444 12.93 -14.66 -0.87
CA CYS A 444 12.10 -15.84 -0.90
C CYS A 444 12.93 -17.10 -0.75
N VAL A 445 12.31 -18.13 -0.21
CA VAL A 445 12.89 -19.47 -0.02
C VAL A 445 12.07 -20.43 -0.85
N ILE A 446 12.72 -21.17 -1.75
CA ILE A 446 12.05 -22.11 -2.66
C ILE A 446 12.80 -23.43 -2.69
N LYS A 447 12.05 -24.52 -2.74
CA LYS A 447 12.59 -25.88 -2.84
C LYS A 447 12.82 -26.24 -4.31
N SER A 448 14.03 -26.67 -4.66
CA SER A 448 14.34 -27.14 -6.01
C SER A 448 13.60 -28.42 -6.35
N ASP A 449 13.24 -28.60 -7.61
CA ASP A 449 12.63 -29.82 -8.11
C ASP A 449 13.60 -31.03 -8.09
N LYS A 450 13.10 -32.20 -8.54
CA LYS A 450 13.87 -33.46 -8.61
C LYS A 450 15.10 -33.39 -9.52
N ASN A 451 15.16 -32.40 -10.41
CA ASN A 451 16.29 -32.19 -11.32
C ASN A 451 17.22 -31.08 -10.82
N GLY A 452 17.01 -30.55 -9.62
CA GLY A 452 17.82 -29.45 -9.10
C GLY A 452 17.55 -28.13 -9.81
N THR A 453 16.29 -27.89 -10.21
CA THR A 453 15.87 -26.65 -10.85
C THR A 453 14.86 -25.91 -9.99
N ILE A 454 15.02 -24.59 -9.87
CA ILE A 454 14.03 -23.66 -9.30
C ILE A 454 13.62 -22.68 -10.37
N ASP A 455 12.31 -22.43 -10.49
CA ASP A 455 11.69 -21.51 -11.42
C ASP A 455 10.62 -20.66 -10.72
N LEU A 456 10.89 -19.36 -10.49
CA LEU A 456 9.96 -18.48 -9.75
C LEU A 456 8.59 -18.25 -10.41
N SER A 457 8.40 -18.57 -11.69
CA SER A 457 7.06 -18.47 -12.31
C SER A 457 6.26 -19.77 -12.24
N ARG A 458 6.82 -20.81 -11.64
CA ARG A 458 6.21 -22.11 -11.44
C ARG A 458 6.18 -22.50 -9.96
N ASP A 459 7.28 -22.21 -9.26
CA ASP A 459 7.55 -22.68 -7.90
C ASP A 459 7.24 -21.55 -6.90
N ALA A 460 6.23 -21.77 -6.06
CA ALA A 460 5.85 -20.83 -5.01
C ALA A 460 6.90 -20.80 -3.89
N PRO A 461 7.16 -19.63 -3.27
CA PRO A 461 7.94 -19.56 -2.04
C PRO A 461 7.34 -20.41 -0.93
N VAL A 462 8.16 -21.22 -0.29
CA VAL A 462 7.80 -21.85 0.99
C VAL A 462 7.79 -20.84 2.14
N ARG A 463 8.56 -19.75 2.02
CA ARG A 463 8.47 -18.53 2.85
C ARG A 463 9.20 -17.37 2.17
N GLY A 464 8.96 -16.15 2.64
CA GLY A 464 9.62 -14.95 2.11
C GLY A 464 8.79 -13.70 2.33
N THR A 465 9.20 -12.62 1.67
CA THR A 465 8.45 -11.36 1.61
C THR A 465 7.18 -11.48 0.74
N TYR A 466 6.97 -12.62 0.06
CA TYR A 466 5.76 -13.01 -0.67
C TYR A 466 5.57 -14.55 -0.63
N HIS A 467 4.37 -15.04 -1.00
CA HIS A 467 3.98 -16.46 -0.82
C HIS A 467 3.31 -17.13 -2.03
N GLU A 468 2.92 -16.38 -3.06
CA GLU A 468 2.32 -16.94 -4.28
C GLU A 468 3.38 -17.18 -5.37
N VAL A 469 3.04 -17.95 -6.40
CA VAL A 469 3.86 -18.07 -7.63
C VAL A 469 3.91 -16.71 -8.32
N ASP A 470 4.99 -15.97 -8.14
CA ASP A 470 5.21 -14.65 -8.74
C ASP A 470 6.66 -14.49 -9.16
N SER A 471 6.89 -14.47 -10.47
CA SER A 471 8.20 -14.27 -11.08
C SER A 471 8.85 -12.93 -10.71
N MET A 472 8.04 -11.96 -10.25
CA MET A 472 8.49 -10.63 -9.83
C MET A 472 8.31 -10.38 -8.32
N GLY A 473 7.95 -11.40 -7.54
CA GLY A 473 7.59 -11.24 -6.13
C GLY A 473 8.70 -10.59 -5.30
N LEU A 474 9.97 -10.93 -5.57
CA LEU A 474 11.13 -10.29 -4.95
C LEU A 474 11.16 -8.78 -5.21
N PHE A 475 10.90 -8.32 -6.43
CA PHE A 475 10.94 -6.90 -6.75
C PHE A 475 9.76 -6.11 -6.18
N ARG A 476 8.60 -6.77 -6.01
CA ARG A 476 7.38 -6.12 -5.48
C ARG A 476 7.37 -5.98 -3.96
N THR A 477 8.14 -6.81 -3.27
CA THR A 477 8.08 -6.95 -1.80
C THR A 477 9.36 -6.48 -1.12
N VAL A 478 10.08 -5.55 -1.75
CA VAL A 478 11.28 -4.90 -1.20
C VAL A 478 10.89 -4.03 0.00
N GLU A 479 11.48 -4.34 1.15
CA GLU A 479 11.34 -3.68 2.44
C GLU A 479 12.67 -3.01 2.87
N LEU A 480 12.60 -2.06 3.81
CA LEU A 480 13.79 -1.43 4.41
C LEU A 480 14.57 -2.44 5.27
N THR A 481 15.90 -2.34 5.31
CA THR A 481 16.73 -3.09 6.27
C THR A 481 16.91 -2.37 7.60
N ASP A 482 17.35 -3.11 8.63
CA ASP A 482 17.41 -2.66 10.04
C ASP A 482 18.39 -1.50 10.30
N ASP A 483 19.29 -1.21 9.35
CA ASP A 483 20.26 -0.12 9.34
C ASP A 483 19.67 1.24 8.89
N VAL A 484 18.38 1.29 8.55
CA VAL A 484 17.69 2.52 8.15
C VAL A 484 16.67 2.96 9.22
N THR A 485 16.84 4.16 9.77
CA THR A 485 15.98 4.73 10.82
C THR A 485 14.50 4.71 10.45
N LEU A 486 13.64 4.22 11.35
CA LEU A 486 12.22 4.06 11.09
C LEU A 486 11.51 5.42 10.86
N GLY A 487 10.80 5.54 9.75
CA GLY A 487 10.22 6.82 9.26
C GLY A 487 11.06 7.50 8.18
N THR A 488 12.25 6.96 7.89
CA THR A 488 13.07 7.39 6.74
C THR A 488 12.37 7.00 5.45
N TYR A 489 11.98 8.00 4.69
CA TYR A 489 11.42 7.84 3.36
C TYR A 489 12.54 7.52 2.36
N VAL A 490 12.38 6.43 1.59
CA VAL A 490 13.18 6.17 0.40
C VAL A 490 12.60 7.02 -0.72
N SER A 491 12.92 8.32 -0.67
CA SER A 491 12.83 9.16 -1.85
C SER A 491 14.00 8.82 -2.75
N ASN A 492 13.75 8.65 -4.04
CA ASN A 492 14.76 8.85 -5.07
C ASN A 492 14.43 10.18 -5.78
N PRO A 493 14.62 11.34 -5.10
CA PRO A 493 14.20 12.63 -5.65
C PRO A 493 15.04 13.00 -6.89
N MET A 494 16.18 12.33 -7.09
CA MET A 494 17.14 12.56 -8.18
C MET A 494 17.02 11.57 -9.35
N ALA A 495 16.25 10.48 -9.21
CA ALA A 495 16.12 9.40 -10.20
C ALA A 495 17.47 8.78 -10.63
N THR A 496 18.36 8.50 -9.67
CA THR A 496 19.53 7.64 -9.92
C THR A 496 19.08 6.19 -10.13
N PRO A 497 19.76 5.40 -11.00
CA PRO A 497 19.45 3.99 -11.16
C PRO A 497 19.58 3.23 -9.84
N PHE A 498 18.58 2.43 -9.51
CA PHE A 498 18.62 1.50 -8.40
C PHE A 498 19.49 0.29 -8.81
N PHE A 499 20.61 0.08 -8.14
CA PHE A 499 21.48 -1.08 -8.37
C PHE A 499 21.04 -2.22 -7.46
N TYR A 500 20.45 -3.26 -8.08
CA TYR A 500 20.02 -4.45 -7.38
C TYR A 500 21.12 -5.51 -7.39
N LYS A 501 21.46 -6.07 -6.23
CA LYS A 501 22.31 -7.24 -6.10
C LYS A 501 21.43 -8.43 -5.72
N LEU A 502 21.23 -9.34 -6.66
CA LEU A 502 20.61 -10.63 -6.41
C LEU A 502 21.69 -11.61 -5.95
N GLN A 503 21.48 -12.22 -4.78
CA GLN A 503 22.35 -13.26 -4.25
C GLN A 503 21.48 -14.49 -3.98
N SER A 504 21.96 -15.66 -4.39
CA SER A 504 21.40 -16.94 -3.97
C SER A 504 22.39 -17.66 -3.07
N TRP A 505 21.89 -18.25 -2.00
CA TRP A 505 22.65 -19.16 -1.16
C TRP A 505 21.74 -20.25 -0.62
N ILE A 506 22.34 -21.33 -0.13
CA ILE A 506 21.63 -22.40 0.54
C ILE A 506 21.05 -21.80 1.81
N TYR A 507 19.73 -21.73 1.93
CA TYR A 507 19.14 -21.32 3.19
C TYR A 507 19.52 -22.38 4.24
N PRO A 508 20.11 -22.00 5.38
CA PRO A 508 20.16 -22.89 6.51
C PRO A 508 18.71 -23.03 6.99
N LYS A 509 18.04 -24.04 6.47
CA LYS A 509 16.89 -24.75 7.03
C LYS A 509 16.27 -24.07 8.27
N GLU A 510 15.28 -23.17 8.13
CA GLU A 510 14.17 -23.25 9.10
C GLU A 510 13.29 -24.38 8.61
N ASP A 511 13.63 -25.58 9.04
CA ASP A 511 12.63 -26.40 9.67
C ASP A 511 12.62 -25.99 11.15
N ILE A 512 11.61 -26.43 11.88
CA ILE A 512 11.78 -26.89 13.27
C ILE A 512 13.26 -27.26 13.45
N HIS A 513 14.02 -26.47 14.21
CA HIS A 513 15.49 -26.59 14.29
C HIS A 513 15.84 -28.07 14.21
N ASP A 514 16.64 -28.55 13.25
CA ASP A 514 16.74 -29.97 12.82
C ASP A 514 16.80 -31.04 13.92
N ARG A 515 17.12 -30.61 15.14
CA ARG A 515 17.18 -31.42 16.35
C ARG A 515 15.91 -31.42 17.23
N ILE A 516 14.96 -30.51 17.03
CA ILE A 516 13.64 -30.50 17.68
C ILE A 516 12.81 -31.59 16.99
N ILE A 517 12.35 -32.52 17.80
CA ILE A 517 11.53 -33.65 17.38
C ILE A 517 10.07 -33.21 17.48
N GLN A 518 9.36 -33.27 16.36
CA GLN A 518 7.91 -33.11 16.32
C GLN A 518 7.25 -34.48 16.40
N VAL A 519 6.28 -34.64 17.31
CA VAL A 519 5.44 -35.83 17.41
C VAL A 519 3.99 -35.38 17.32
N ASP A 520 3.31 -35.78 16.25
CA ASP A 520 1.88 -35.52 16.11
C ASP A 520 1.09 -36.42 17.08
N ILE A 521 0.05 -35.86 17.68
CA ILE A 521 -0.87 -36.55 18.58
C ILE A 521 -2.19 -36.66 17.84
N ALA A 522 -2.64 -37.89 17.59
CA ALA A 522 -3.94 -38.21 17.03
C ALA A 522 -4.46 -39.48 17.69
N GLN A 523 -4.85 -39.39 18.96
CA GLN A 523 -5.34 -40.53 19.75
C GLN A 523 -6.38 -40.09 20.78
N ASP A 524 -7.32 -40.98 21.10
CA ASP A 524 -8.38 -40.75 22.09
C ASP A 524 -9.15 -39.44 21.88
N GLY A 525 -9.33 -38.98 20.64
CA GLY A 525 -9.98 -37.69 20.34
C GLY A 525 -9.16 -36.47 20.77
N MET A 526 -7.84 -36.60 20.93
CA MET A 526 -6.90 -35.50 21.11
C MET A 526 -6.12 -35.30 19.81
N TYR A 527 -6.15 -34.06 19.29
CA TYR A 527 -5.34 -33.64 18.16
C TYR A 527 -4.36 -32.60 18.62
N GLY A 528 -3.07 -32.89 18.49
CA GLY A 528 -2.04 -32.01 19.03
C GLY A 528 -0.67 -32.29 18.45
N VAL A 529 0.30 -31.56 18.96
CA VAL A 529 1.70 -31.75 18.61
C VAL A 529 2.55 -31.57 19.85
N VAL A 530 3.50 -32.48 20.03
CA VAL A 530 4.64 -32.32 20.93
C VAL A 530 5.83 -31.82 20.12
N PHE A 531 6.39 -30.68 20.53
CA PHE A 531 7.72 -30.25 20.15
C PHE A 531 8.66 -30.55 21.32
N LYS A 532 9.71 -31.33 21.09
CA LYS A 532 10.70 -31.63 22.13
C LYS A 532 12.13 -31.45 21.63
N PRO A 533 13.08 -31.05 22.49
CA PRO A 533 14.50 -31.09 22.15
C PRO A 533 15.00 -32.53 21.88
N PRO A 534 16.18 -32.69 21.25
CA PRO A 534 16.83 -33.99 21.12
C PRO A 534 17.27 -34.49 22.51
N GLY A 535 17.28 -35.81 22.69
CA GLY A 535 17.65 -36.45 23.96
C GLY A 535 16.49 -37.19 24.64
N ALA A 536 16.84 -37.93 25.69
CA ALA A 536 15.92 -38.78 26.43
C ALA A 536 14.99 -38.01 27.38
N GLY A 537 15.27 -36.73 27.66
CA GLY A 537 14.60 -35.98 28.72
C GLY A 537 15.05 -36.43 30.12
N PRO A 538 14.28 -36.13 31.17
CA PRO A 538 13.03 -35.37 31.14
C PRO A 538 13.26 -33.88 30.86
N PHE A 539 12.37 -33.27 30.09
CA PHE A 539 12.42 -31.84 29.73
C PHE A 539 11.43 -31.03 30.57
N PRO A 540 11.72 -29.77 30.91
CA PRO A 540 10.70 -28.88 31.46
C PRO A 540 9.59 -28.63 30.43
N CYS A 541 8.34 -28.76 30.87
CA CYS A 541 7.19 -28.90 29.99
C CYS A 541 6.35 -27.61 29.95
N ILE A 542 5.89 -27.22 28.77
CA ILE A 542 4.96 -26.12 28.56
C ILE A 542 3.75 -26.64 27.79
N ILE A 543 2.55 -26.36 28.28
CA ILE A 543 1.31 -26.56 27.52
C ILE A 543 0.84 -25.21 27.02
N ASP A 544 0.83 -25.05 25.70
CA ASP A 544 0.49 -23.83 24.99
C ASP A 544 -1.00 -23.85 24.60
N ILE A 545 -1.81 -23.12 25.36
CA ILE A 545 -3.26 -23.10 25.26
C ILE A 545 -3.73 -21.93 24.41
N GLN A 546 -4.42 -22.26 23.32
CA GLN A 546 -4.97 -21.28 22.40
C GLN A 546 -6.27 -20.65 22.91
N GLY A 547 -6.54 -19.44 22.41
CA GLY A 547 -7.77 -18.70 22.66
C GLY A 547 -8.92 -19.11 21.73
N VAL A 548 -9.70 -18.12 21.29
CA VAL A 548 -10.96 -18.28 20.55
C VAL A 548 -10.85 -18.90 19.13
N SER A 549 -9.63 -19.24 18.67
CA SER A 549 -9.40 -19.88 17.36
C SER A 549 -9.80 -21.36 17.34
N GLY A 550 -9.55 -22.09 18.43
CA GLY A 550 -9.86 -23.52 18.59
C GLY A 550 -9.01 -24.50 17.80
N ARG A 551 -8.40 -24.06 16.70
CA ARG A 551 -7.62 -24.87 15.77
C ARG A 551 -6.20 -25.14 16.24
N LEU A 552 -5.57 -26.17 15.70
CA LEU A 552 -4.15 -26.46 15.94
C LEU A 552 -3.24 -25.40 15.29
N THR A 553 -2.41 -24.73 16.08
CA THR A 553 -1.39 -23.78 15.60
C THR A 553 -0.05 -24.17 16.19
N LYS A 554 1.00 -24.19 15.36
CA LYS A 554 2.30 -24.78 15.70
C LYS A 554 3.42 -23.74 15.91
N GLY A 555 3.18 -22.50 15.49
CA GLY A 555 4.21 -21.46 15.39
C GLY A 555 4.77 -20.99 16.73
N HIS A 556 3.91 -20.68 17.70
CA HIS A 556 4.36 -20.23 19.02
C HIS A 556 5.06 -21.36 19.80
N SER A 557 4.48 -22.57 19.77
CA SER A 557 4.97 -23.73 20.50
C SER A 557 6.34 -24.22 20.02
N SER A 558 6.58 -24.20 18.71
CA SER A 558 7.88 -24.61 18.13
C SER A 558 9.02 -23.66 18.53
N VAL A 559 8.76 -22.35 18.57
CA VAL A 559 9.77 -21.35 18.97
C VAL A 559 10.10 -21.44 20.46
N LEU A 560 9.12 -21.73 21.32
CA LEU A 560 9.39 -22.03 22.73
C LEU A 560 10.21 -23.33 22.89
N SER A 561 9.98 -24.35 22.05
CA SER A 561 10.73 -25.60 22.14
C SER A 561 12.20 -25.44 21.72
N ALA A 562 12.48 -24.50 20.82
CA ALA A 562 13.84 -24.14 20.43
C ALA A 562 14.66 -23.53 21.58
N GLU A 563 13.99 -23.01 22.61
CA GLU A 563 14.63 -22.52 23.85
C GLU A 563 14.95 -23.66 24.84
N GLY A 564 14.70 -24.91 24.46
CA GLY A 564 15.02 -26.12 25.23
C GLY A 564 13.85 -26.71 26.03
N PHE A 565 12.64 -26.16 25.87
CA PHE A 565 11.44 -26.69 26.53
C PHE A 565 10.79 -27.81 25.69
N MET A 566 10.13 -28.75 26.35
CA MET A 566 9.12 -29.56 25.67
C MET A 566 7.81 -28.78 25.63
N VAL A 567 7.24 -28.57 24.45
CA VAL A 567 6.04 -27.75 24.28
C VAL A 567 4.95 -28.56 23.60
N CYS A 568 3.80 -28.65 24.24
CA CYS A 568 2.62 -29.34 23.72
C CYS A 568 1.53 -28.34 23.38
N THR A 569 0.89 -28.50 22.24
CA THR A 569 -0.30 -27.73 21.86
C THR A 569 -1.36 -28.65 21.27
N PHE A 570 -2.63 -28.33 21.52
CA PHE A 570 -3.78 -29.15 21.13
C PHE A 570 -4.83 -28.29 20.44
N ALA A 571 -5.53 -28.87 19.47
CA ALA A 571 -6.81 -28.35 19.01
C ALA A 571 -7.90 -28.67 20.04
N THR A 572 -8.91 -27.81 20.09
CA THR A 572 -10.02 -27.92 21.05
C THR A 572 -11.40 -27.89 20.38
N PHE A 573 -11.54 -27.20 19.25
CA PHE A 573 -12.76 -27.15 18.43
C PHE A 573 -12.44 -26.70 17.00
N ARG A 574 -13.32 -26.96 16.02
CA ARG A 574 -13.13 -26.65 14.57
C ARG A 574 -11.91 -27.34 13.94
N TYR A 575 -11.63 -28.57 14.36
CA TYR A 575 -10.50 -29.35 13.88
C TYR A 575 -10.86 -30.85 13.88
N GLU A 576 -10.76 -31.50 12.73
CA GLU A 576 -11.16 -32.90 12.53
C GLU A 576 -12.58 -33.19 13.06
N ASP A 577 -12.74 -34.17 13.96
CA ASP A 577 -14.00 -34.58 14.58
C ASP A 577 -14.29 -33.86 15.92
N LEU A 578 -13.51 -32.83 16.28
CA LEU A 578 -13.80 -32.00 17.45
C LEU A 578 -15.05 -31.13 17.23
N PRO A 579 -15.71 -30.66 18.32
CA PRO A 579 -16.89 -29.81 18.20
C PRO A 579 -16.70 -28.59 17.28
N GLU A 580 -17.75 -28.16 16.58
CA GLU A 580 -17.70 -26.97 15.71
C GLU A 580 -17.78 -25.64 16.48
N LYS A 581 -18.35 -25.69 17.68
CA LYS A 581 -18.62 -24.52 18.52
C LYS A 581 -17.96 -24.69 19.88
N LEU A 582 -17.38 -23.59 20.38
CA LEU A 582 -16.78 -23.54 21.72
C LEU A 582 -17.77 -23.93 22.82
N GLN A 583 -19.05 -23.55 22.69
CA GLN A 583 -20.10 -23.87 23.66
C GLN A 583 -20.38 -25.37 23.79
N ASP A 584 -19.89 -26.18 22.85
CA ASP A 584 -20.04 -27.62 22.88
C ASP A 584 -18.84 -28.34 23.51
N VAL A 585 -17.76 -27.63 23.79
CA VAL A 585 -16.54 -28.16 24.41
C VAL A 585 -16.69 -28.20 25.93
N ASP A 586 -16.43 -29.35 26.54
CA ASP A 586 -16.30 -29.46 27.99
C ASP A 586 -14.90 -29.02 28.44
N ILE A 587 -14.83 -28.13 29.43
CA ILE A 587 -13.58 -27.56 29.93
C ILE A 587 -12.64 -28.63 30.52
N GLU A 588 -13.16 -29.81 30.89
CA GLU A 588 -12.34 -30.94 31.35
C GLU A 588 -11.36 -31.45 30.28
N VAL A 589 -11.57 -31.13 29.00
CA VAL A 589 -10.64 -31.48 27.90
C VAL A 589 -9.21 -31.01 28.17
N PHE A 590 -9.04 -29.86 28.83
CA PHE A 590 -7.71 -29.34 29.15
C PHE A 590 -7.03 -30.13 30.27
N SER A 591 -7.80 -30.62 31.25
CA SER A 591 -7.29 -31.54 32.28
C SER A 591 -6.87 -32.89 31.68
N LYS A 592 -7.58 -33.36 30.65
CA LYS A 592 -7.18 -34.55 29.87
C LYS A 592 -5.86 -34.30 29.13
N HIS A 593 -5.69 -33.15 28.48
CA HIS A 593 -4.43 -32.78 27.84
C HIS A 593 -3.27 -32.75 28.83
N LEU A 594 -3.47 -32.17 30.03
CA LEU A 594 -2.45 -32.15 31.08
C LEU A 594 -2.04 -33.56 31.50
N ARG A 595 -3.00 -34.46 31.77
CA ARG A 595 -2.73 -35.86 32.13
C ARG A 595 -1.97 -36.61 31.03
N TYR A 596 -2.32 -36.36 29.77
CA TYR A 596 -1.58 -36.94 28.64
C TYR A 596 -0.13 -36.46 28.62
N VAL A 597 0.10 -35.15 28.74
CA VAL A 597 1.44 -34.57 28.75
C VAL A 597 2.28 -35.10 29.92
N GLN A 598 1.69 -35.29 31.10
CA GLN A 598 2.35 -35.90 32.26
C GLN A 598 2.73 -37.37 32.04
N SER A 599 1.98 -38.09 31.22
CA SER A 599 2.26 -39.50 30.92
C SER A 599 3.44 -39.68 29.95
N LEU A 600 3.89 -38.61 29.28
CA LEU A 600 4.98 -38.69 28.33
C LEU A 600 6.30 -39.00 29.06
N PRO A 601 7.07 -40.02 28.63
CA PRO A 601 8.25 -40.51 29.36
C PRO A 601 9.41 -39.50 29.41
N TYR A 602 9.31 -38.42 28.64
CA TYR A 602 10.30 -37.35 28.54
C TYR A 602 9.78 -36.01 29.09
N CYS A 603 8.61 -35.97 29.76
CA CYS A 603 8.15 -34.79 30.49
C CYS A 603 8.68 -34.80 31.94
N SER A 604 9.12 -33.65 32.46
CA SER A 604 9.49 -33.51 33.87
C SER A 604 8.27 -33.18 34.75
N ASP A 605 8.47 -33.16 36.05
CA ASP A 605 7.49 -32.69 37.04
C ASP A 605 7.27 -31.16 36.98
N LYS A 606 8.09 -30.42 36.20
CA LYS A 606 8.00 -28.97 36.05
C LYS A 606 7.18 -28.58 34.84
N ILE A 607 5.90 -28.31 35.07
CA ILE A 607 4.93 -27.99 34.02
C ILE A 607 4.47 -26.54 34.14
N ALA A 608 4.55 -25.79 33.04
CA ALA A 608 3.91 -24.49 32.91
C ALA A 608 2.74 -24.51 31.93
N LEU A 609 1.75 -23.65 32.19
CA LEU A 609 0.73 -23.31 31.22
C LEU A 609 0.99 -21.92 30.62
N PHE A 610 0.80 -21.80 29.31
CA PHE A 610 0.93 -20.54 28.58
C PHE A 610 -0.37 -20.23 27.85
N GLY A 611 -0.91 -19.02 28.00
CA GLY A 611 -2.16 -18.64 27.37
C GLY A 611 -2.27 -17.16 27.04
N LEU A 612 -2.86 -16.87 25.88
CA LEU A 612 -3.18 -15.51 25.42
C LEU A 612 -4.70 -15.34 25.26
N SER A 613 -5.23 -14.18 25.66
CA SER A 613 -6.66 -13.84 25.56
C SER A 613 -7.53 -14.83 26.34
N LEU A 614 -8.52 -15.47 25.71
CA LEU A 614 -9.28 -16.57 26.31
C LEU A 614 -8.36 -17.69 26.82
N GLY A 615 -7.25 -17.99 26.13
CA GLY A 615 -6.23 -18.92 26.61
C GLY A 615 -5.63 -18.47 27.94
N GLY A 616 -5.43 -17.17 28.12
CA GLY A 616 -4.99 -16.55 29.38
C GLY A 616 -5.96 -16.77 30.53
N THR A 617 -7.27 -16.73 30.27
CA THR A 617 -8.31 -17.08 31.27
C THR A 617 -8.32 -18.57 31.58
N ILE A 618 -8.19 -19.43 30.55
CA ILE A 618 -8.17 -20.89 30.72
C ILE A 618 -6.99 -21.31 31.62
N VAL A 619 -5.77 -20.80 31.37
CA VAL A 619 -4.61 -21.15 32.21
C VAL A 619 -4.75 -20.68 33.65
N ASN A 620 -5.41 -19.53 33.88
CA ASN A 620 -5.70 -19.04 35.23
C ASN A 620 -6.74 -19.93 35.94
N TYR A 621 -7.77 -20.39 35.23
CA TYR A 621 -8.77 -21.33 35.77
C TYR A 621 -8.15 -22.70 36.07
N LEU A 622 -7.32 -23.24 35.16
CA LEU A 622 -6.66 -24.53 35.37
C LEU A 622 -5.71 -24.50 36.57
N ALA A 623 -5.09 -23.36 36.87
CA ALA A 623 -4.28 -23.20 38.07
C ALA A 623 -5.06 -23.42 39.38
N SER A 624 -6.37 -23.17 39.41
CA SER A 624 -7.22 -23.44 40.57
C SER A 624 -7.70 -24.90 40.64
N LYS A 625 -7.41 -25.71 39.62
CA LYS A 625 -7.82 -27.13 39.54
C LYS A 625 -6.64 -28.09 39.61
N HIS A 626 -5.44 -27.61 39.26
CA HIS A 626 -4.24 -28.42 39.08
C HIS A 626 -3.09 -27.91 39.98
N PRO A 627 -3.06 -28.31 41.27
CA PRO A 627 -2.02 -27.90 42.22
C PRO A 627 -0.61 -28.39 41.84
N GLU A 628 -0.50 -29.35 40.93
CA GLU A 628 0.73 -29.91 40.39
C GLU A 628 1.49 -29.00 39.40
N LEU A 629 0.87 -27.89 38.95
CA LEU A 629 1.53 -26.94 38.07
C LEU A 629 2.68 -26.20 38.78
N THR A 630 3.69 -25.80 38.00
CA THR A 630 4.83 -25.02 38.52
C THR A 630 4.69 -23.53 38.17
N ALA A 631 4.19 -23.20 36.99
CA ALA A 631 4.07 -21.80 36.57
C ALA A 631 2.92 -21.54 35.58
N VAL A 632 2.46 -20.30 35.53
CA VAL A 632 1.43 -19.82 34.60
C VAL A 632 1.89 -18.53 33.94
N VAL A 633 1.80 -18.47 32.61
CA VAL A 633 1.97 -17.25 31.82
C VAL A 633 0.61 -16.87 31.21
N SER A 634 0.07 -15.73 31.62
CA SER A 634 -1.23 -15.22 31.17
C SER A 634 -1.05 -13.86 30.49
N ILE A 635 -1.37 -13.79 29.20
CA ILE A 635 -1.29 -12.58 28.38
C ILE A 635 -2.71 -12.07 28.09
N ASN A 636 -3.02 -10.85 28.51
CA ASN A 636 -4.35 -10.23 28.33
C ASN A 636 -5.50 -11.17 28.77
N GLY A 637 -5.32 -11.92 29.86
CA GLY A 637 -6.27 -12.90 30.36
C GLY A 637 -7.21 -12.32 31.42
N PRO A 638 -8.53 -12.24 31.15
CA PRO A 638 -9.54 -11.89 32.15
C PRO A 638 -9.57 -12.80 33.38
N GLU A 639 -10.19 -12.30 34.45
CA GLU A 639 -10.39 -13.02 35.72
C GLU A 639 -11.62 -13.96 35.72
N SER A 640 -12.44 -13.92 34.67
CA SER A 640 -13.66 -14.72 34.52
C SER A 640 -13.92 -15.06 33.05
N PHE A 641 -14.79 -16.04 32.82
CA PHE A 641 -15.33 -16.35 31.50
C PHE A 641 -16.54 -15.46 31.17
N TYR A 642 -16.74 -15.18 29.88
CA TYR A 642 -17.75 -14.26 29.37
C TYR A 642 -18.65 -14.90 28.32
N SER A 643 -19.95 -14.65 28.39
CA SER A 643 -20.95 -15.10 27.41
C SER A 643 -21.34 -13.95 26.47
N PRO A 644 -21.47 -14.19 25.13
CA PRO A 644 -21.45 -15.50 24.46
C PRO A 644 -20.09 -15.97 23.92
N THR A 645 -19.03 -15.19 24.09
CA THR A 645 -17.75 -15.36 23.35
C THR A 645 -16.77 -16.38 23.94
N GLY A 646 -16.95 -16.80 25.20
CA GLY A 646 -16.03 -17.69 25.94
C GLY A 646 -16.75 -18.75 26.80
N VAL A 647 -17.92 -19.22 26.35
CA VAL A 647 -18.73 -20.19 27.09
C VAL A 647 -18.26 -21.62 26.78
N PHE A 648 -17.92 -22.39 27.83
CA PHE A 648 -17.67 -23.83 27.80
C PHE A 648 -18.80 -24.60 28.50
N LYS A 649 -18.79 -25.94 28.39
CA LYS A 649 -19.49 -26.83 29.32
C LYS A 649 -18.59 -27.15 30.52
N GLU A 650 -19.20 -27.32 31.68
CA GLU A 650 -18.60 -27.92 32.88
C GLU A 650 -19.51 -29.07 33.30
N ASN A 651 -19.01 -30.31 33.21
CA ASN A 651 -19.77 -31.54 33.46
C ASN A 651 -21.04 -31.63 32.59
N GLY A 652 -20.91 -31.34 31.29
CA GLY A 652 -22.00 -31.40 30.32
C GLY A 652 -23.04 -30.28 30.42
N LYS A 653 -22.90 -29.34 31.38
CA LYS A 653 -23.81 -28.19 31.55
C LYS A 653 -23.10 -26.89 31.15
N PRO A 654 -23.78 -25.89 30.58
CA PRO A 654 -23.16 -24.60 30.29
C PRO A 654 -22.55 -23.98 31.56
N MET A 655 -21.28 -23.61 31.47
CA MET A 655 -20.54 -22.99 32.56
C MET A 655 -21.15 -21.62 32.88
N ARG A 656 -21.24 -21.29 34.18
CA ARG A 656 -21.74 -19.98 34.62
C ARG A 656 -20.74 -18.90 34.22
N CYS A 657 -21.17 -17.97 33.36
CA CYS A 657 -20.36 -16.87 32.84
C CYS A 657 -21.11 -15.55 33.02
N GLU A 658 -20.37 -14.45 33.15
CA GLU A 658 -20.99 -13.13 33.07
C GLU A 658 -21.44 -12.83 31.64
N LYS A 659 -22.65 -12.28 31.50
CA LYS A 659 -23.18 -11.89 30.20
C LYS A 659 -22.61 -10.52 29.82
N ILE A 660 -21.99 -10.45 28.64
CA ILE A 660 -21.55 -9.18 28.07
C ILE A 660 -22.70 -8.47 27.39
N ASP A 661 -22.70 -7.15 27.44
CA ASP A 661 -23.66 -6.33 26.71
C ASP A 661 -23.10 -6.01 25.31
N GLU A 662 -23.51 -6.82 24.33
CA GLU A 662 -23.08 -6.72 22.93
C GLU A 662 -23.48 -5.39 22.25
N SER A 663 -24.26 -4.52 22.91
CA SER A 663 -24.60 -3.17 22.41
C SER A 663 -23.55 -2.10 22.73
N LEU A 664 -22.60 -2.39 23.62
CA LEU A 664 -21.60 -1.44 24.11
C LEU A 664 -20.29 -1.29 23.29
N PRO A 665 -19.96 -2.10 22.27
CA PRO A 665 -18.80 -1.81 21.42
C PRO A 665 -18.86 -0.41 20.79
N VAL A 666 -17.76 0.33 20.83
CA VAL A 666 -17.70 1.71 20.34
C VAL A 666 -17.12 1.75 18.91
N PRO A 667 -17.85 2.28 17.91
CA PRO A 667 -17.32 2.41 16.56
C PRO A 667 -16.36 3.61 16.47
N ILE A 668 -15.14 3.37 16.01
CA ILE A 668 -14.12 4.38 15.71
C ILE A 668 -13.76 4.23 14.23
N ASN A 669 -14.22 5.15 13.38
CA ASN A 669 -14.00 5.11 11.93
C ASN A 669 -14.41 3.77 11.26
N GLY A 670 -15.50 3.14 11.70
CA GLY A 670 -15.97 1.85 11.17
C GLY A 670 -15.29 0.61 11.77
N VAL A 671 -14.46 0.80 12.81
CA VAL A 671 -13.80 -0.27 13.57
C VAL A 671 -14.37 -0.31 14.98
N TYR A 672 -14.83 -1.49 15.42
CA TYR A 672 -15.46 -1.66 16.71
C TYR A 672 -14.41 -1.96 17.78
N LYS A 673 -14.32 -1.06 18.77
CA LYS A 673 -13.55 -1.21 20.00
C LYS A 673 -14.43 -1.90 21.05
N GLN A 674 -14.07 -3.12 21.44
CA GLN A 674 -14.83 -3.96 22.36
C GLN A 674 -14.50 -3.72 23.84
N ALA A 675 -13.34 -3.13 24.16
CA ALA A 675 -12.91 -2.91 25.54
C ALA A 675 -13.96 -2.25 26.47
N PRO A 676 -14.80 -1.28 26.03
CA PRO A 676 -15.87 -0.72 26.86
C PRO A 676 -16.91 -1.75 27.32
N MET A 677 -17.30 -2.69 26.45
CA MET A 677 -18.23 -3.77 26.78
C MET A 677 -17.67 -4.65 27.92
N PHE A 678 -16.40 -5.04 27.83
CA PHE A 678 -15.76 -5.85 28.88
C PHE A 678 -15.50 -5.06 30.16
N LEU A 679 -15.23 -3.75 30.06
CA LEU A 679 -15.08 -2.89 31.23
C LEU A 679 -16.40 -2.75 32.01
N GLU A 680 -17.53 -2.61 31.30
CA GLU A 680 -18.85 -2.58 31.92
C GLU A 680 -19.15 -3.90 32.63
N THR A 681 -18.92 -5.04 31.97
CA THR A 681 -19.13 -6.36 32.59
C THR A 681 -18.21 -6.57 33.80
N PHE A 682 -16.94 -6.16 33.73
CA PHE A 682 -16.02 -6.21 34.85
C PHE A 682 -16.53 -5.42 36.06
N SER A 683 -17.15 -4.26 35.86
CA SER A 683 -17.66 -3.43 36.97
C SER A 683 -18.78 -4.10 37.78
N LYS A 684 -19.42 -5.12 37.19
CA LYS A 684 -20.55 -5.88 37.76
C LYS A 684 -20.20 -7.33 38.04
N LEU A 685 -18.91 -7.69 38.00
CA LEU A 685 -18.45 -9.07 38.09
C LEU A 685 -18.90 -9.74 39.40
N ASN A 686 -19.59 -10.87 39.30
CA ASN A 686 -19.97 -11.66 40.46
C ASN A 686 -18.77 -12.48 40.98
N PRO A 687 -18.47 -12.46 42.29
CA PRO A 687 -17.46 -13.33 42.89
C PRO A 687 -17.68 -14.83 42.62
N GLU A 688 -18.91 -15.26 42.35
CA GLU A 688 -19.24 -16.65 42.03
C GLU A 688 -18.68 -17.08 40.66
N THR A 689 -18.65 -16.19 39.67
CA THR A 689 -18.19 -16.44 38.28
C THR A 689 -16.70 -16.11 38.07
N SER A 690 -16.07 -15.44 39.04
CA SER A 690 -14.61 -15.21 39.06
C SER A 690 -13.85 -16.48 39.43
N ILE A 691 -12.63 -16.59 38.88
CA ILE A 691 -11.68 -17.66 39.19
C ILE A 691 -11.43 -17.71 40.71
N LYS A 692 -11.36 -18.93 41.27
CA LYS A 692 -11.13 -19.15 42.70
C LYS A 692 -9.66 -19.00 43.06
N TRP A 693 -9.17 -17.76 43.02
CA TRP A 693 -7.78 -17.40 43.29
C TRP A 693 -7.26 -17.87 44.66
N SER A 694 -8.12 -17.98 45.66
CA SER A 694 -7.78 -18.48 47.01
C SER A 694 -7.54 -19.99 47.08
N GLU A 695 -8.01 -20.75 46.09
CA GLU A 695 -7.87 -22.21 46.01
C GLU A 695 -6.62 -22.62 45.22
N ILE A 696 -5.91 -21.66 44.60
CA ILE A 696 -4.69 -21.90 43.83
C ILE A 696 -3.54 -22.30 44.78
N SER A 697 -2.78 -23.30 44.38
CA SER A 697 -1.59 -23.74 45.09
C SER A 697 -0.52 -22.66 45.11
N LYS A 698 0.00 -22.34 46.31
CA LYS A 698 1.06 -21.33 46.51
C LYS A 698 2.38 -21.65 45.79
N ASN A 699 2.55 -22.90 45.36
CA ASN A 699 3.73 -23.34 44.62
C ASN A 699 3.72 -22.88 43.15
N ILE A 700 2.58 -22.38 42.65
CA ILE A 700 2.44 -21.91 41.26
C ILE A 700 2.91 -20.45 41.18
N ALA A 701 3.92 -20.19 40.35
CA ALA A 701 4.35 -18.83 40.01
C ALA A 701 3.53 -18.25 38.85
N PHE A 702 3.22 -16.96 38.89
CA PHE A 702 2.44 -16.28 37.86
C PHE A 702 3.23 -15.20 37.14
N ARG A 703 3.06 -15.14 35.82
CA ARG A 703 3.50 -14.02 34.99
C ARG A 703 2.31 -13.47 34.21
N LEU A 704 1.90 -12.26 34.56
CA LEU A 704 0.80 -11.54 33.96
C LEU A 704 1.36 -10.46 33.02
N VAL A 705 1.02 -10.53 31.74
CA VAL A 705 1.41 -9.51 30.76
C VAL A 705 0.16 -8.88 30.18
N THR A 706 0.14 -7.55 30.12
CA THR A 706 -0.98 -6.86 29.49
C THR A 706 -0.55 -5.70 28.61
N SER A 707 -1.34 -5.50 27.57
CA SER A 707 -1.20 -4.40 26.62
C SER A 707 -2.01 -3.19 27.08
N ILE A 708 -1.37 -2.03 27.16
CA ILE A 708 -2.04 -0.80 27.63
C ILE A 708 -3.04 -0.21 26.62
N ASP A 709 -2.92 -0.58 25.34
CA ASP A 709 -3.82 -0.14 24.27
C ASP A 709 -4.58 -1.35 23.67
N ASP A 710 -5.02 -2.27 24.54
CA ASP A 710 -5.91 -3.37 24.17
C ASP A 710 -7.32 -2.83 23.85
N TRP A 711 -7.76 -3.03 22.61
CA TRP A 711 -9.08 -2.61 22.14
C TRP A 711 -10.12 -3.73 22.21
N MET A 712 -9.69 -4.97 22.46
CA MET A 712 -10.57 -6.13 22.63
C MET A 712 -11.09 -6.22 24.06
N LEU A 713 -10.18 -6.13 25.03
CA LEU A 713 -10.50 -6.34 26.45
C LEU A 713 -10.06 -5.15 27.31
N CYS A 714 -10.58 -5.08 28.54
CA CYS A 714 -10.05 -4.22 29.58
C CYS A 714 -8.86 -4.88 30.31
N GLY A 715 -7.84 -5.31 29.54
CA GLY A 715 -6.74 -6.16 30.03
C GLY A 715 -5.94 -5.57 31.21
N VAL A 716 -5.75 -4.25 31.23
CA VAL A 716 -5.10 -3.54 32.36
C VAL A 716 -5.87 -3.72 33.65
N THR A 717 -7.18 -3.52 33.63
CA THR A 717 -8.04 -3.62 34.81
C THR A 717 -8.04 -5.05 35.37
N HIS A 718 -8.18 -6.04 34.49
CA HIS A 718 -8.11 -7.46 34.86
C HIS A 718 -6.74 -7.85 35.42
N SER A 719 -5.65 -7.48 34.76
CA SER A 719 -4.30 -7.86 35.18
C SER A 719 -3.94 -7.28 36.55
N ILE A 720 -4.38 -6.04 36.84
CA ILE A 720 -4.23 -5.41 38.15
C ILE A 720 -5.02 -6.18 39.22
N ARG A 721 -6.29 -6.55 38.94
CA ARG A 721 -7.12 -7.34 39.86
C ARG A 721 -6.56 -8.74 40.10
N ASN A 722 -6.12 -9.43 39.04
CA ASN A 722 -5.48 -10.75 39.11
C ASN A 722 -4.23 -10.71 39.99
N ARG A 723 -3.36 -9.71 39.77
CA ARG A 723 -2.18 -9.47 40.61
C ARG A 723 -2.55 -9.27 42.07
N GLU A 724 -3.58 -8.48 42.35
CA GLU A 724 -4.04 -8.25 43.73
C GLU A 724 -4.57 -9.53 44.39
N ASN A 725 -5.37 -10.32 43.68
CA ASN A 725 -5.92 -11.58 44.19
C ASN A 725 -4.79 -12.59 44.50
N LEU A 726 -3.78 -12.67 43.63
CA LEU A 726 -2.58 -13.51 43.82
C LEU A 726 -1.67 -13.00 44.94
N SER A 727 -1.47 -11.69 45.03
CA SER A 727 -0.62 -11.08 46.07
C SER A 727 -1.22 -11.26 47.47
N LYS A 728 -2.55 -11.10 47.61
CA LYS A 728 -3.27 -11.30 48.88
C LYS A 728 -3.17 -12.72 49.42
N THR A 729 -2.99 -13.70 48.52
CA THR A 729 -2.90 -15.12 48.84
C THR A 729 -1.44 -15.61 48.97
N GLY A 730 -0.47 -14.70 48.78
CA GLY A 730 0.95 -14.96 48.99
C GLY A 730 1.66 -15.64 47.81
N HIS A 731 1.10 -15.55 46.60
CA HIS A 731 1.72 -16.12 45.40
C HIS A 731 2.86 -15.24 44.87
N ASN A 732 3.85 -15.88 44.23
CA ASN A 732 4.86 -15.19 43.45
C ASN A 732 4.26 -14.73 42.11
N VAL A 733 4.09 -13.42 41.91
CA VAL A 733 3.48 -12.83 40.73
C VAL A 733 4.35 -11.74 40.11
N GLU A 734 4.70 -11.90 38.83
CA GLU A 734 5.30 -10.86 38.00
C GLU A 734 4.21 -10.22 37.13
N ILE A 735 4.11 -8.89 37.12
CA ILE A 735 3.22 -8.15 36.22
C ILE A 735 4.04 -7.27 35.27
N GLU A 736 3.70 -7.26 33.98
CA GLU A 736 4.27 -6.36 33.00
C GLU A 736 3.19 -5.68 32.16
N LEU A 737 3.06 -4.36 32.30
CA LEU A 737 2.22 -3.52 31.46
C LEU A 737 3.08 -2.98 30.31
N VAL A 738 2.68 -3.25 29.06
CA VAL A 738 3.47 -2.88 27.89
C VAL A 738 2.69 -2.06 26.87
N PRO A 739 3.35 -1.10 26.19
CA PRO A 739 2.81 -0.47 24.99
C PRO A 739 2.48 -1.49 23.92
N GLY A 740 1.21 -1.65 23.54
CA GLY A 740 0.81 -2.67 22.57
C GLY A 740 -0.69 -2.87 22.53
N GLY A 741 -1.11 -3.77 21.62
CA GLY A 741 -2.50 -4.17 21.41
C GLY A 741 -2.73 -5.61 21.87
N HIS A 742 -3.91 -6.16 21.61
CA HIS A 742 -4.36 -7.43 22.17
C HIS A 742 -3.41 -8.63 21.92
N PHE A 743 -2.73 -8.68 20.78
CA PHE A 743 -1.86 -9.81 20.40
C PHE A 743 -0.36 -9.57 20.64
N ILE A 744 0.10 -9.71 21.88
CA ILE A 744 1.54 -9.78 22.18
C ILE A 744 2.02 -11.21 21.95
N HIS A 745 2.66 -11.43 20.78
CA HIS A 745 3.13 -12.74 20.32
C HIS A 745 4.67 -12.85 20.41
N VAL A 746 5.26 -13.89 19.79
CA VAL A 746 6.72 -14.03 19.64
C VAL A 746 7.37 -12.81 18.97
N PRO A 747 8.68 -12.57 19.16
CA PRO A 747 9.38 -11.45 18.57
C PRO A 747 9.19 -11.37 17.05
N TYR A 748 8.96 -10.16 16.55
CA TYR A 748 8.85 -9.85 15.12
C TYR A 748 7.63 -10.48 14.43
N PHE A 749 6.68 -11.02 15.19
CA PHE A 749 5.41 -11.46 14.63
C PHE A 749 4.64 -10.25 14.06
N PRO A 750 4.03 -10.35 12.86
CA PRO A 750 3.40 -9.20 12.22
C PRO A 750 2.40 -8.51 13.14
N TYR A 751 2.46 -7.18 13.16
CA TYR A 751 1.52 -6.37 13.91
C TYR A 751 0.15 -6.37 13.21
N HIS A 752 -0.88 -6.79 13.97
CA HIS A 752 -2.27 -6.87 13.50
C HIS A 752 -3.12 -5.83 14.25
N TYR A 753 -3.56 -4.79 13.55
CA TYR A 753 -4.39 -3.73 14.14
C TYR A 753 -5.89 -4.03 14.06
N LEU A 754 -6.32 -4.75 13.01
CA LEU A 754 -7.73 -4.97 12.66
C LEU A 754 -7.99 -6.43 12.29
N TYR A 755 -9.24 -6.85 12.47
CA TYR A 755 -9.79 -8.10 11.96
C TYR A 755 -11.15 -7.89 11.32
N ALA A 756 -11.34 -8.40 10.11
CA ALA A 756 -12.65 -8.43 9.46
C ALA A 756 -13.47 -9.59 10.05
N TYR A 757 -14.43 -9.27 10.92
CA TYR A 757 -15.27 -10.26 11.58
C TYR A 757 -16.44 -10.70 10.69
N SER A 758 -16.94 -9.81 9.83
CA SER A 758 -17.88 -10.09 8.75
C SER A 758 -17.68 -9.10 7.60
N SER A 759 -18.46 -9.24 6.52
CA SER A 759 -18.48 -8.26 5.41
C SER A 759 -18.84 -6.83 5.85
N GLU A 760 -19.41 -6.67 7.05
CA GLU A 760 -19.94 -5.40 7.56
C GLU A 760 -19.30 -4.95 8.89
N MET A 761 -18.50 -5.79 9.54
CA MET A 761 -17.95 -5.50 10.88
C MET A 761 -16.44 -5.77 10.97
N TYR A 762 -15.69 -4.74 11.37
CA TYR A 762 -14.26 -4.81 11.66
C TYR A 762 -14.00 -4.66 13.16
N LEU A 763 -13.26 -5.57 13.77
CA LEU A 763 -12.83 -5.51 15.17
C LEU A 763 -11.43 -4.92 15.28
N GLY A 764 -11.22 -4.05 16.26
CA GLY A 764 -9.92 -3.46 16.56
C GLY A 764 -9.16 -4.22 17.65
N PHE A 765 -7.91 -4.56 17.40
CA PHE A 765 -7.02 -5.18 18.39
C PHE A 765 -6.16 -4.16 19.16
N GLY A 766 -6.01 -2.94 18.61
CA GLY A 766 -5.30 -1.83 19.25
C GLY A 766 -3.77 -1.90 19.18
N GLY A 767 -3.09 -1.01 19.89
CA GLY A 767 -1.64 -0.82 19.89
C GLY A 767 -1.14 0.05 18.75
N ASP A 768 -0.01 0.74 18.93
CA ASP A 768 0.77 1.34 17.83
C ASP A 768 1.89 0.36 17.41
N ARG A 769 2.08 0.19 16.10
CA ARG A 769 3.00 -0.77 15.48
C ARG A 769 4.40 -0.79 16.12
N ASN A 770 4.96 0.39 16.37
CA ASN A 770 6.36 0.51 16.83
C ASN A 770 6.53 0.12 18.31
N PRO A 771 5.78 0.70 19.26
CA PRO A 771 5.80 0.24 20.65
C PRO A 771 5.38 -1.23 20.77
N HIS A 772 4.38 -1.68 19.99
CA HIS A 772 3.91 -3.07 20.02
C HIS A 772 5.04 -4.05 19.69
N THR A 773 5.80 -3.81 18.62
CA THR A 773 6.89 -4.69 18.19
C THR A 773 8.03 -4.72 19.20
N LYS A 774 8.38 -3.56 19.79
CA LYS A 774 9.37 -3.48 20.88
C LYS A 774 8.92 -4.27 22.11
N SER A 775 7.63 -4.18 22.43
CA SER A 775 7.02 -4.91 23.53
C SER A 775 7.06 -6.41 23.31
N GLN A 776 6.81 -6.94 22.10
CA GLN A 776 6.95 -8.37 21.81
C GLN A 776 8.36 -8.89 22.11
N VAL A 777 9.42 -8.18 21.69
CA VAL A 777 10.82 -8.55 21.97
C VAL A 777 11.10 -8.56 23.47
N LYS A 778 10.68 -7.49 24.17
CA LYS A 778 10.88 -7.33 25.61
C LYS A 778 10.15 -8.42 26.40
N VAL A 779 8.86 -8.59 26.11
CA VAL A 779 7.97 -9.55 26.77
C VAL A 779 8.46 -10.97 26.55
N TRP A 780 8.89 -11.33 25.34
CA TRP A 780 9.45 -12.63 25.03
C TRP A 780 10.68 -12.95 25.88
N ASN A 781 11.66 -12.05 25.92
CA ASN A 781 12.87 -12.24 26.72
C ASN A 781 12.54 -12.41 28.21
N ASN A 782 11.53 -11.67 28.70
CA ASN A 782 11.08 -11.78 30.08
C ASN A 782 10.29 -13.06 30.34
N HIS A 783 9.51 -13.57 29.38
CA HIS A 783 8.89 -14.90 29.47
C HIS A 783 9.94 -15.99 29.61
N LEU A 784 10.99 -15.95 28.78
CA LEU A 784 12.08 -16.93 28.86
C LEU A 784 12.81 -16.87 30.20
N LYS A 785 13.08 -15.67 30.73
CA LYS A 785 13.68 -15.50 32.06
C LYS A 785 12.80 -16.11 33.16
N PHE A 786 11.50 -15.83 33.12
CA PHE A 786 10.52 -16.37 34.08
C PHE A 786 10.42 -17.90 34.00
N LEU A 787 10.28 -18.45 32.79
CA LEU A 787 10.18 -19.89 32.57
C LEU A 787 11.47 -20.62 33.00
N LYS A 788 12.65 -20.09 32.64
CA LYS A 788 13.95 -20.65 33.06
C LYS A 788 14.16 -20.61 34.57
N LYS A 789 13.65 -19.55 35.24
CA LYS A 789 13.69 -19.41 36.71
C LYS A 789 12.83 -20.46 37.42
N HIS A 790 11.65 -20.77 36.90
CA HIS A 790 10.67 -21.63 37.59
C HIS A 790 10.69 -23.09 37.15
N LEU A 791 10.97 -23.36 35.88
CA LEU A 791 11.01 -24.72 35.33
C LEU A 791 12.42 -25.32 35.28
N GLY A 792 13.45 -24.50 35.53
CA GLY A 792 14.85 -24.85 35.32
C GLY A 792 15.38 -24.36 33.96
N THR A 793 16.69 -24.17 33.86
CA THR A 793 17.34 -23.76 32.61
C THR A 793 17.60 -24.99 31.76
N PRO A 794 16.88 -25.18 30.64
CA PRO A 794 17.12 -26.33 29.77
C PRO A 794 18.48 -26.22 29.09
N ALA A 795 19.03 -27.37 28.67
CA ALA A 795 20.24 -27.40 27.86
C ALA A 795 19.98 -26.67 26.54
N LYS A 796 20.77 -25.62 26.27
CA LYS A 796 20.67 -24.87 25.02
C LYS A 796 21.02 -25.79 23.86
N LEU A 797 20.19 -25.81 22.82
CA LEU A 797 20.51 -26.52 21.59
C LEU A 797 21.84 -25.96 21.04
N PRO A 798 22.89 -26.78 20.84
CA PRO A 798 24.10 -26.32 20.17
C PRO A 798 23.71 -25.79 18.79
N ASP A 799 24.23 -24.62 18.42
CA ASP A 799 23.93 -23.87 17.20
C ASP A 799 22.63 -23.01 17.22
N TYR A 800 21.91 -22.94 18.35
CA TYR A 800 20.84 -21.95 18.56
C TYR A 800 21.36 -20.65 19.20
N ASP A 801 22.50 -20.14 18.72
CA ASP A 801 22.87 -18.75 18.96
C ASP A 801 22.14 -17.91 17.92
N ARG A 802 21.13 -17.14 18.36
CA ARG A 802 20.78 -15.92 17.63
C ARG A 802 22.07 -15.12 17.61
N GLU A 803 22.70 -14.93 16.46
CA GLU A 803 23.72 -13.90 16.30
C GLU A 803 23.10 -12.56 16.70
N THR A 804 23.23 -12.19 17.98
CA THR A 804 22.93 -10.86 18.51
C THR A 804 24.16 -9.96 18.42
N ASN A 805 25.20 -10.36 17.68
CA ASN A 805 26.34 -9.51 17.36
C ASN A 805 26.15 -8.93 15.96
N VAL A 806 25.50 -7.78 15.90
CA VAL A 806 25.76 -6.84 14.82
C VAL A 806 27.06 -6.13 15.20
N GLU A 807 28.20 -6.65 14.73
CA GLU A 807 29.42 -5.85 14.71
C GLU A 807 29.24 -4.75 13.66
N PHE A 808 29.19 -3.50 14.12
CA PHE A 808 29.34 -2.35 13.24
C PHE A 808 30.79 -2.31 12.75
N PRO A 809 31.06 -2.36 11.44
CA PRO A 809 32.40 -2.15 10.95
C PRO A 809 32.76 -0.66 11.10
N GLY A 810 33.63 -0.40 12.09
CA GLY A 810 34.66 0.64 12.04
C GLY A 810 34.21 2.08 12.27
N GLU A 811 34.80 2.68 13.31
CA GLU A 811 34.99 4.12 13.42
C GLU A 811 35.47 4.70 12.07
N MET A 812 34.66 5.55 11.44
CA MET A 812 35.19 6.47 10.45
C MET A 812 35.77 7.67 11.19
N ASN A 813 37.10 7.73 11.18
CA ASN A 813 37.94 8.84 11.61
C ASN A 813 37.32 10.19 11.22
N SER A 814 37.27 11.09 12.20
CA SER A 814 36.97 12.50 12.03
C SER A 814 38.07 13.19 11.23
N LYS A 815 37.92 13.24 9.90
CA LYS A 815 38.47 14.27 8.98
C LYS A 815 38.06 13.94 7.53
N LEU A 816 36.97 14.57 7.08
CA LEU A 816 36.80 15.27 5.80
C LEU A 816 35.36 15.73 5.63
#